data_AF-A0A1Q3E2Q8-F1
#
_entry.id   AF-A0A1Q3E2Q8-F1
#
_cell.length_a   1.000
_cell.length_b   1.000
_cell.length_c   1.000
_cell.angle_alpha   90.00
_cell.angle_beta   90.00
_cell.angle_gamma   90.00
#
_symmetry.space_group_name_H-M   'P 1'
#
loop_
_entity.id
_entity.type
_entity.pdbx_description
1 polymer ?
#
loop_
_entity_poly.entity_id
_entity_poly.type
_entity_poly.pdbx_seq_one_letter_code
_entity_poly.pdbx_strand_id
1 'polypeptide(L)'
;MSEATSPLDKFPSIFRRSTSIYPNSGTANGHQAKADSTTTSSPAQPFKKANTHLTFEQSGLSAAADFVRHKEAIDDRKLALEHGLSLLSKLPPGDFAQKLQDDVIKLLYNDLSHPPATLIGNKYAWRSADGSGNNIGDPDLGKAGATYARSVQQSHPLSPSELPDPGLIFDTLLKRDGFQSHPAGLSSLMFSFAALVIHSVFRTSHTDVNINETSSYCDLAPLYGHNQETQDRVRRKEGLGLLHPDSFAEDRLLLLPPAVCVLLVLFSRNHNYIAKKLFDINERKKYKDPSTLSGDALAAQDEELFQTARLVNCGWFGTVIFSDYVSCILGLVRQGSNWSLDPFGEMRNSDHSEFERGRGNSCSVEFNCLYRWHATTSQEDEQWTLQKLQQIFPDKSIENLTAMDFVIGAKKAMAQLPDLSHWAIGDLKRQEDGSFRDEDLANLLKNATEHPAGAFRARGTPECMRLHEIMGITQNRAWGVCSLNDFRKYLGLKPYSTFLEWNSNPEIAHAAEKLYGNIEYLELYVGLQAEEAKPVVDGAGLCPGYTISRAILSDAIALTRGDRYFTHDFTPFNLTAWGFADCQRQPDAFGFGSALGRLFLRTLPEQFTENSTYAFFPLMTPQAMTVYLKDLNLSDQYDMKRPTTRNPGVVAMDYTQVGNIIKDPKFIAHYEKRAKDVVSGKGFFSAPEDRTEQKRVLGALAGTSEASAELTKFFFEKTQELIKSNSFNLSGSKTRSVNLVRDVLKLVPIHWIADLSGLKIKNSSSDDGDFTATELYGMLGDIYSYIFLDVELSKLMVLKERVQSHVKLLLEKIETGLGGSISRMLSISNILSLFRPKKTTEHIIVQHLQKLGYTSAREQGNVLLAIMVGSVELSVACTNMVDLYLDSEYEDAIRNLALTGDKEGDLVGYAREALRLDPSFKGVYRIASSDHNSDGLNIQKDGRVFLDIYAAGRNDQVFPQPDTVNARRDQSGKTYIISDGISRCLGEDITVKIMTHVLRGIFAIKDIQRAPGNSGVLNRFKDHDRPELNYAYLDENKFVTPWPNSLSVVYTDDS
;
A
#
# COMPACT_ATOMS: atom_id res chain seq x y z
N MET A 1 50.26 25.44 -35.03
CA MET A 1 51.19 24.57 -34.29
C MET A 1 50.40 24.07 -33.08
N SER A 2 49.58 23.03 -33.33
CA SER A 2 49.77 21.61 -32.98
C SER A 2 49.19 21.33 -31.59
N GLU A 3 47.89 21.01 -31.50
CA GLU A 3 47.34 19.65 -31.51
C GLU A 3 48.01 18.70 -30.52
N ALA A 4 47.26 18.33 -29.47
CA ALA A 4 47.28 17.01 -28.87
C ALA A 4 45.91 16.73 -28.24
N THR A 5 45.23 15.73 -28.79
CA THR A 5 43.94 15.18 -28.41
C THR A 5 44.07 14.20 -27.22
N SER A 6 43.03 14.14 -26.38
CA SER A 6 42.90 13.18 -25.26
C SER A 6 41.86 12.10 -25.62
N PRO A 7 42.07 10.81 -25.25
CA PRO A 7 41.29 9.69 -25.77
C PRO A 7 40.04 9.43 -24.91
N LEU A 8 38.91 10.04 -25.28
CA LEU A 8 37.58 9.68 -24.75
C LEU A 8 36.56 9.29 -25.84
N ASP A 9 36.93 9.29 -27.13
CA ASP A 9 36.01 9.02 -28.24
C ASP A 9 35.95 7.55 -28.70
N LYS A 10 36.01 6.57 -27.78
CA LYS A 10 35.85 5.15 -28.15
C LYS A 10 34.95 4.37 -27.19
N PHE A 11 33.65 4.68 -27.13
CA PHE A 11 32.63 3.65 -26.88
C PHE A 11 31.27 4.04 -27.52
N PRO A 12 30.72 3.25 -28.45
CA PRO A 12 29.39 3.48 -28.98
C PRO A 12 28.30 3.06 -27.98
N SER A 13 27.21 3.83 -28.00
CA SER A 13 25.98 3.66 -27.23
C SER A 13 25.45 2.22 -27.22
N ILE A 14 25.27 1.66 -26.02
CA ILE A 14 24.42 0.47 -25.79
C ILE A 14 23.44 0.81 -24.66
N PHE A 15 22.46 1.66 -24.97
CA PHE A 15 21.22 1.76 -24.19
C PHE A 15 20.05 1.33 -25.09
N ARG A 16 19.87 0.01 -25.15
CA ARG A 16 18.57 -0.62 -25.39
C ARG A 16 18.46 -1.76 -24.39
N ARG A 17 17.73 -1.55 -23.29
CA ARG A 17 17.22 -2.64 -22.46
C ARG A 17 15.74 -2.77 -22.76
N SER A 18 15.41 -3.91 -23.35
CA SER A 18 14.05 -4.42 -23.47
C SER A 18 13.49 -4.69 -22.08
N THR A 19 12.28 -4.22 -21.87
CA THR A 19 11.35 -4.59 -20.81
C THR A 19 11.14 -6.10 -20.74
N SER A 20 11.42 -6.72 -19.59
CA SER A 20 10.81 -8.01 -19.20
C SER A 20 10.44 -7.99 -17.72
N ILE A 21 9.18 -8.31 -17.50
CA ILE A 21 8.40 -8.31 -16.26
C ILE A 21 8.78 -9.52 -15.38
N TYR A 22 8.79 -9.29 -14.06
CA TYR A 22 8.57 -10.18 -12.89
C TYR A 22 9.64 -9.97 -11.78
N PRO A 23 9.23 -9.66 -10.53
CA PRO A 23 10.11 -9.66 -9.36
C PRO A 23 10.08 -11.02 -8.67
N ASN A 24 11.19 -11.49 -8.12
CA ASN A 24 11.15 -12.54 -7.10
C ASN A 24 12.33 -12.48 -6.12
N SER A 25 11.95 -12.28 -4.86
CA SER A 25 12.25 -13.08 -3.67
C SER A 25 13.66 -13.67 -3.46
N GLY A 26 14.25 -13.29 -2.32
CA GLY A 26 14.62 -14.22 -1.25
C GLY A 26 15.69 -15.28 -1.54
N THR A 27 16.91 -15.04 -1.08
CA THR A 27 17.95 -16.07 -0.97
C THR A 27 18.08 -16.59 0.45
N ALA A 28 17.43 -17.73 0.71
CA ALA A 28 17.81 -18.66 1.78
C ALA A 28 18.58 -19.83 1.15
N ASN A 29 19.78 -20.08 1.69
CA ASN A 29 20.69 -21.16 1.29
C ASN A 29 20.13 -22.56 1.57
N GLY A 30 20.42 -23.52 0.68
CA GLY A 30 20.24 -24.95 0.93
C GLY A 30 21.10 -25.83 0.01
N HIS A 31 22.10 -26.50 0.59
CA HIS A 31 22.85 -27.60 -0.01
C HIS A 31 21.95 -28.82 -0.31
N GLN A 32 22.25 -29.54 -1.40
CA GLN A 32 21.83 -30.92 -1.62
C GLN A 32 23.03 -31.86 -1.55
N ALA A 33 22.82 -33.02 -0.92
CA ALA A 33 23.73 -34.16 -0.90
C ALA A 33 22.97 -35.43 -1.31
N LYS A 34 23.64 -36.36 -2.01
CA LYS A 34 23.59 -37.85 -1.90
C LYS A 34 24.37 -38.49 -3.07
N ALA A 35 25.40 -39.31 -2.83
CA ALA A 35 25.43 -40.79 -2.59
C ALA A 35 25.15 -41.60 -3.89
N ASP A 36 25.99 -42.55 -4.36
CA ASP A 36 26.38 -43.81 -3.70
C ASP A 36 27.67 -44.50 -4.22
N SER A 37 28.07 -45.51 -3.43
CA SER A 37 29.23 -46.41 -3.34
C SER A 37 29.75 -47.23 -4.54
N THR A 38 31.06 -47.56 -4.49
CA THR A 38 31.57 -48.95 -4.72
C THR A 38 32.93 -49.20 -4.01
N THR A 39 32.91 -50.16 -3.07
CA THR A 39 33.94 -51.16 -2.68
C THR A 39 35.41 -50.78 -2.40
N THR A 40 35.87 -51.09 -1.18
CA THR A 40 37.22 -51.66 -0.95
C THR A 40 37.17 -52.90 -0.04
N SER A 41 38.07 -53.83 -0.35
CA SER A 41 38.41 -55.03 0.41
C SER A 41 39.64 -54.81 1.30
N SER A 42 39.60 -55.44 2.48
CA SER A 42 40.72 -55.98 3.28
C SER A 42 41.71 -55.04 4.02
N PRO A 43 42.34 -55.54 5.11
CA PRO A 43 42.46 -54.79 6.37
C PRO A 43 43.90 -54.50 6.87
N ALA A 44 43.94 -53.74 7.97
CA ALA A 44 45.02 -53.48 8.94
C ALA A 44 45.91 -52.22 8.74
N GLN A 45 45.96 -51.42 9.82
CA GLN A 45 46.44 -50.04 9.99
C GLN A 45 47.97 -49.86 9.82
N PRO A 46 48.44 -48.64 9.48
CA PRO A 46 48.88 -47.74 10.55
C PRO A 46 48.53 -46.25 10.32
N PHE A 47 48.32 -45.51 11.42
CA PHE A 47 48.35 -44.06 11.58
C PHE A 47 48.57 -43.19 10.30
N LYS A 48 47.54 -42.43 9.89
CA LYS A 48 47.73 -41.18 9.14
C LYS A 48 46.95 -40.05 9.81
N LYS A 49 47.74 -39.05 10.21
CA LYS A 49 47.36 -37.75 10.77
C LYS A 49 46.15 -37.16 10.05
N ALA A 50 45.28 -36.54 10.83
CA ALA A 50 44.29 -35.58 10.37
C ALA A 50 44.92 -34.63 9.33
N ASN A 51 44.30 -34.53 8.15
CA ASN A 51 44.63 -33.48 7.19
C ASN A 51 44.01 -32.16 7.69
N THR A 52 44.63 -31.58 8.71
CA THR A 52 44.35 -30.25 9.28
C THR A 52 44.92 -29.10 8.43
N HIS A 53 45.19 -29.35 7.15
CA HIS A 53 45.88 -28.43 6.24
C HIS A 53 45.16 -28.24 4.89
N LEU A 54 43.85 -28.46 4.82
CA LEU A 54 43.02 -27.69 3.87
C LEU A 54 42.93 -26.28 4.48
N THR A 55 43.71 -25.39 3.88
CA THR A 55 44.47 -24.34 4.56
C THR A 55 43.59 -23.23 5.13
N PHE A 56 43.83 -22.88 6.39
CA PHE A 56 43.30 -21.68 7.07
C PHE A 56 43.45 -20.40 6.20
N GLU A 57 44.44 -20.39 5.31
CA GLU A 57 44.66 -19.33 4.32
C GLU A 57 43.55 -19.23 3.26
N GLN A 58 43.04 -20.35 2.71
CA GLN A 58 42.00 -20.29 1.68
C GLN A 58 40.64 -19.90 2.25
N SER A 59 40.27 -20.43 3.43
CA SER A 59 39.04 -20.04 4.11
C SER A 59 39.13 -18.59 4.61
N GLY A 60 40.26 -18.19 5.20
CA GLY A 60 40.51 -16.82 5.62
C GLY A 60 40.52 -15.81 4.45
N LEU A 61 41.10 -16.17 3.31
CA LEU A 61 41.06 -15.35 2.09
C LEU A 61 39.65 -15.23 1.51
N SER A 62 38.87 -16.31 1.52
CA SER A 62 37.46 -16.29 1.12
C SER A 62 36.63 -15.38 2.02
N ALA A 63 36.85 -15.46 3.34
CA ALA A 63 36.18 -14.64 4.34
C ALA A 63 36.59 -13.16 4.23
N ALA A 64 37.88 -12.86 4.03
CA ALA A 64 38.37 -11.50 3.80
C ALA A 64 37.86 -10.91 2.48
N ALA A 65 37.84 -11.70 1.41
CA ALA A 65 37.28 -11.28 0.12
C ALA A 65 35.78 -10.99 0.23
N ASP A 66 35.05 -11.77 1.04
CA ASP A 66 33.64 -11.55 1.33
C ASP A 66 33.42 -10.22 2.08
N PHE A 67 34.14 -10.01 3.17
CA PHE A 67 34.08 -8.80 4.00
C PHE A 67 34.33 -7.52 3.21
N VAL A 68 35.22 -7.56 2.20
CA VAL A 68 35.52 -6.41 1.33
C VAL A 68 34.48 -6.24 0.22
N ARG A 69 33.96 -7.34 -0.34
CA ARG A 69 33.04 -7.31 -1.50
C ARG A 69 31.59 -7.05 -1.10
N HIS A 70 31.18 -7.45 0.09
CA HIS A 70 29.79 -7.37 0.54
C HIS A 70 29.64 -6.38 1.69
N LYS A 71 29.69 -5.09 1.34
CA LYS A 71 29.58 -3.96 2.29
C LYS A 71 28.25 -3.87 3.04
N GLU A 72 27.20 -4.49 2.50
CA GLU A 72 25.86 -4.44 3.08
C GLU A 72 25.45 -5.73 3.80
N ALA A 73 26.16 -6.85 3.56
CA ALA A 73 25.82 -8.15 4.13
C ALA A 73 27.02 -9.11 4.13
N ILE A 74 27.70 -9.23 5.27
CA ILE A 74 28.81 -10.18 5.45
C ILE A 74 28.25 -11.60 5.65
N ASP A 75 28.82 -12.61 4.99
CA ASP A 75 28.47 -14.02 5.17
C ASP A 75 29.21 -14.61 6.38
N ASP A 76 28.53 -14.63 7.54
CA ASP A 76 29.05 -15.15 8.81
C ASP A 76 29.48 -16.62 8.75
N ARG A 77 28.91 -17.42 7.83
CA ARG A 77 29.29 -18.82 7.63
C ARG A 77 30.73 -18.98 7.11
N LYS A 78 31.35 -17.90 6.62
CA LYS A 78 32.77 -17.89 6.23
C LYS A 78 33.71 -17.62 7.40
N LEU A 79 33.18 -17.36 8.61
CA LEU A 79 33.94 -17.23 9.85
C LEU A 79 35.01 -16.13 9.82
N ALA A 80 34.70 -14.99 9.18
CA ALA A 80 35.65 -13.88 9.02
C ALA A 80 36.14 -13.33 10.37
N LEU A 81 35.22 -13.17 11.33
CA LEU A 81 35.52 -12.69 12.67
C LEU A 81 36.42 -13.67 13.42
N GLU A 82 36.10 -14.96 13.38
CA GLU A 82 36.85 -16.02 14.05
C GLU A 82 38.25 -16.17 13.45
N HIS A 83 38.38 -16.06 12.13
CA HIS A 83 39.68 -16.03 11.45
C HIS A 83 40.50 -14.81 11.88
N GLY A 84 39.89 -13.62 11.97
CA GLY A 84 40.52 -12.40 12.45
C GLY A 84 41.00 -12.48 13.90
N LEU A 85 40.15 -12.94 14.82
CA LEU A 85 40.48 -13.13 16.24
C LEU A 85 41.55 -14.21 16.44
N SER A 86 41.46 -15.30 15.68
CA SER A 86 42.47 -16.37 15.71
C SER A 86 43.83 -15.89 15.20
N LEU A 87 43.88 -15.00 14.21
CA LEU A 87 45.12 -14.38 13.76
C LEU A 87 45.68 -13.45 14.83
N LEU A 88 44.84 -12.56 15.39
CA LEU A 88 45.22 -11.62 16.43
C LEU A 88 45.83 -12.31 17.65
N SER A 89 45.22 -13.42 18.11
CA SER A 89 45.71 -14.20 19.26
C SER A 89 47.10 -14.83 19.07
N LYS A 90 47.60 -14.91 17.84
CA LYS A 90 48.89 -15.52 17.49
C LYS A 90 49.98 -14.49 17.17
N LEU A 91 49.65 -13.20 17.08
CA LEU A 91 50.62 -12.16 16.77
C LEU A 91 51.45 -11.78 18.02
N PRO A 92 52.78 -11.57 17.90
CA PRO A 92 53.58 -11.06 19.00
C PRO A 92 53.22 -9.59 19.30
N PRO A 93 53.42 -9.11 20.55
CA PRO A 93 53.19 -7.71 20.89
C PRO A 93 54.00 -6.75 19.99
N GLY A 94 53.33 -5.72 19.44
CA GLY A 94 53.94 -4.70 18.58
C GLY A 94 52.89 -3.83 17.88
N ASP A 95 53.32 -2.78 17.18
CA ASP A 95 52.44 -1.74 16.60
C ASP A 95 51.37 -2.30 15.65
N PHE A 96 51.74 -3.30 14.83
CA PHE A 96 50.78 -3.94 13.92
C PHE A 96 49.70 -4.74 14.66
N ALA A 97 50.08 -5.50 15.69
CA ALA A 97 49.13 -6.26 16.50
C ALA A 97 48.20 -5.33 17.27
N GLN A 98 48.73 -4.22 17.82
CA GLN A 98 47.95 -3.20 18.50
C GLN A 98 46.95 -2.53 17.54
N LYS A 99 47.38 -2.14 16.35
CA LYS A 99 46.50 -1.52 15.35
C LYS A 99 45.38 -2.48 14.93
N LEU A 100 45.70 -3.74 14.64
CA LEU A 100 44.71 -4.75 14.28
C LEU A 100 43.72 -5.00 15.43
N GLN A 101 44.21 -5.04 16.67
CA GLN A 101 43.36 -5.13 17.86
C GLN A 101 42.41 -3.93 17.97
N ASP A 102 42.93 -2.71 17.82
CA ASP A 102 42.13 -1.48 17.87
C ASP A 102 41.06 -1.45 16.78
N ASP A 103 41.40 -1.89 15.56
CA ASP A 103 40.46 -1.96 14.43
C ASP A 103 39.36 -3.02 14.66
N VAL A 104 39.70 -4.19 15.21
CA VAL A 104 38.71 -5.22 15.60
C VAL A 104 37.82 -4.71 16.73
N ILE A 105 38.38 -4.04 17.74
CA ILE A 105 37.59 -3.44 18.82
C ILE A 105 36.64 -2.38 18.28
N LYS A 106 37.10 -1.47 17.40
CA LYS A 106 36.25 -0.46 16.77
C LYS A 106 35.13 -1.08 15.95
N LEU A 107 35.41 -2.12 15.17
CA LEU A 107 34.40 -2.85 14.41
C LEU A 107 33.32 -3.40 15.36
N LEU A 108 33.71 -4.19 16.36
CA LEU A 108 32.79 -4.79 17.32
C LEU A 108 32.04 -3.75 18.17
N TYR A 109 32.68 -2.62 18.50
CA TYR A 109 32.05 -1.52 19.21
C TYR A 109 31.03 -0.78 18.34
N ASN A 110 31.32 -0.58 17.05
CA ASN A 110 30.44 0.10 16.11
C ASN A 110 29.32 -0.78 15.55
N ASP A 111 29.39 -2.12 15.74
CA ASP A 111 28.30 -3.06 15.41
C ASP A 111 27.04 -2.82 16.27
N LEU A 112 27.19 -2.16 17.43
CA LEU A 112 26.08 -1.78 18.31
C LEU A 112 25.95 -0.26 18.34
N SER A 113 24.71 0.24 18.39
CA SER A 113 24.46 1.68 18.50
C SER A 113 24.81 2.21 19.90
N HIS A 114 25.58 3.30 19.96
CA HIS A 114 25.97 3.95 21.20
C HIS A 114 25.73 5.47 21.09
N PRO A 115 24.72 6.05 21.77
CA PRO A 115 23.70 5.41 22.61
C PRO A 115 22.70 4.57 21.79
N PRO A 116 21.84 3.75 22.44
CA PRO A 116 20.79 3.00 21.76
C PRO A 116 19.89 3.90 20.91
N ALA A 117 19.57 3.44 19.70
CA ALA A 117 18.77 4.21 18.74
C ALA A 117 17.26 4.25 19.07
N THR A 118 16.77 3.28 19.85
CA THR A 118 15.38 3.20 20.33
C THR A 118 15.30 2.60 21.73
N LEU A 119 14.14 2.74 22.39
CA LEU A 119 13.82 2.21 23.71
C LEU A 119 12.46 1.50 23.67
N ILE A 120 12.26 0.51 24.55
CA ILE A 120 11.02 -0.28 24.60
C ILE A 120 10.00 0.38 25.53
N GLY A 121 8.72 0.28 25.15
CA GLY A 121 7.56 0.67 25.97
C GLY A 121 6.70 1.73 25.31
N ASN A 122 5.42 1.83 25.70
CA ASN A 122 4.42 2.71 25.07
C ASN A 122 4.88 4.18 24.97
N LYS A 123 5.63 4.66 25.97
CA LYS A 123 6.22 6.02 25.98
C LYS A 123 7.08 6.32 24.74
N TYR A 124 7.79 5.31 24.22
CA TYR A 124 8.72 5.46 23.10
C TYR A 124 8.16 4.89 21.80
N ALA A 125 7.18 3.98 21.88
CA ALA A 125 6.53 3.38 20.72
C ALA A 125 5.76 4.41 19.89
N TRP A 126 5.24 5.48 20.50
CA TRP A 126 4.37 6.46 19.85
C TRP A 126 4.92 7.87 19.91
N ARG A 127 4.50 8.71 18.95
CA ARG A 127 4.77 10.15 18.95
C ARG A 127 4.04 10.81 20.12
N SER A 128 4.75 11.62 20.91
CA SER A 128 4.12 12.51 21.88
C SER A 128 3.24 13.57 21.17
N ALA A 129 2.33 14.20 21.90
CA ALA A 129 1.44 15.22 21.33
C ALA A 129 2.18 16.52 20.93
N ASP A 130 3.30 16.83 21.60
CA ASP A 130 4.15 18.00 21.34
C ASP A 130 5.40 17.70 20.50
N GLY A 131 5.58 16.45 20.07
CA GLY A 131 6.75 16.00 19.30
C GLY A 131 8.01 15.73 20.12
N SER A 132 7.99 15.94 21.45
CA SER A 132 9.08 15.60 22.36
C SER A 132 9.44 14.11 22.34
N GLY A 133 10.69 13.79 22.68
CA GLY A 133 11.18 12.42 22.81
C GLY A 133 11.38 11.69 21.48
N ASN A 134 11.32 12.39 20.35
CA ASN A 134 11.69 11.85 19.03
C ASN A 134 13.20 11.51 19.01
N ASN A 135 14.05 12.45 19.43
CA ASN A 135 15.44 12.15 19.76
C ASN A 135 15.51 11.71 21.24
N ILE A 136 16.08 10.52 21.49
CA ILE A 136 16.20 9.97 22.85
C ILE A 136 17.29 10.67 23.66
N GLY A 137 18.37 11.09 23.02
CA GLY A 137 19.48 11.80 23.67
C GLY A 137 19.18 13.25 23.99
N ASP A 138 18.29 13.88 23.20
CA ASP A 138 17.79 15.24 23.43
C ASP A 138 16.26 15.29 23.25
N PRO A 139 15.49 14.97 24.31
CA PRO A 139 14.03 14.87 24.22
C PRO A 139 13.29 16.16 23.85
N ASP A 140 13.90 17.33 24.01
CA ASP A 140 13.27 18.62 23.66
C ASP A 140 13.59 19.07 22.23
N LEU A 141 14.51 18.39 21.53
CA LEU A 141 14.84 18.69 20.15
C LEU A 141 13.60 18.59 19.26
N GLY A 142 13.26 19.67 18.56
CA GLY A 142 12.13 19.72 17.62
C GLY A 142 10.75 19.74 18.28
N LYS A 143 10.67 19.82 19.61
CA LYS A 143 9.40 19.90 20.35
C LYS A 143 8.66 21.21 20.06
N ALA A 144 7.33 21.14 20.08
CA ALA A 144 6.45 22.30 20.05
C ALA A 144 6.70 23.27 21.21
N GLY A 145 6.68 24.56 20.91
CA GLY A 145 6.98 25.64 21.86
C GLY A 145 8.48 25.94 22.02
N ALA A 146 9.36 25.28 21.27
CA ALA A 146 10.79 25.58 21.25
C ALA A 146 11.13 26.76 20.32
N THR A 147 12.29 27.38 20.57
CA THR A 147 12.83 28.46 19.73
C THR A 147 13.24 27.94 18.35
N TYR A 148 13.05 28.73 17.29
CA TYR A 148 13.61 28.43 15.98
C TYR A 148 15.13 28.29 16.03
N ALA A 149 15.66 27.32 15.27
CA ALA A 149 17.09 27.17 15.06
C ALA A 149 17.63 28.22 14.07
N ARG A 150 18.96 28.29 13.97
CA ARG A 150 19.66 29.04 12.93
C ARG A 150 20.69 28.13 12.27
N SER A 151 20.67 28.08 10.94
CA SER A 151 21.59 27.23 10.18
C SER A 151 22.78 28.01 9.63
N VAL A 152 22.63 29.31 9.36
CA VAL A 152 23.62 30.08 8.61
C VAL A 152 24.08 31.31 9.38
N GLN A 153 25.40 31.49 9.44
CA GLN A 153 26.02 32.69 9.99
C GLN A 153 25.98 33.82 8.95
N GLN A 154 25.52 35.00 9.36
CA GLN A 154 25.65 36.22 8.56
C GLN A 154 27.11 36.64 8.50
N SER A 155 27.65 36.86 7.29
CA SER A 155 29.05 37.24 7.10
C SER A 155 29.23 38.71 6.69
N HIS A 156 28.18 39.35 6.19
CA HIS A 156 28.21 40.74 5.74
C HIS A 156 27.50 41.70 6.72
N PRO A 157 28.13 42.84 7.09
CA PRO A 157 27.53 43.82 7.97
C PRO A 157 26.43 44.59 7.23
N LEU A 158 25.18 44.21 7.43
CA LEU A 158 23.99 44.88 6.90
C LEU A 158 23.37 45.75 7.99
N SER A 159 23.55 47.07 7.91
CA SER A 159 22.89 47.96 8.88
C SER A 159 21.39 48.01 8.57
N PRO A 160 20.50 47.84 9.56
CA PRO A 160 19.05 48.02 9.37
C PRO A 160 18.68 49.39 8.79
N SER A 161 19.50 50.43 9.03
CA SER A 161 19.29 51.78 8.50
C SER A 161 19.54 51.90 6.98
N GLU A 162 20.24 50.93 6.39
CA GLU A 162 20.60 50.91 4.97
C GLU A 162 19.66 50.02 4.15
N LEU A 163 18.78 49.25 4.81
CA LEU A 163 17.85 48.35 4.15
C LEU A 163 16.66 49.12 3.56
N PRO A 164 16.21 48.78 2.34
CA PRO A 164 15.08 49.44 1.71
C PRO A 164 13.77 49.14 2.45
N ASP A 165 12.78 50.03 2.29
CA ASP A 165 11.45 49.83 2.87
C ASP A 165 10.82 48.52 2.34
N PRO A 166 10.27 47.64 3.21
CA PRO A 166 9.64 46.39 2.79
C PRO A 166 8.47 46.56 1.81
N GLY A 167 7.69 47.64 1.94
CA GLY A 167 6.59 47.93 1.02
C GLY A 167 7.11 48.31 -0.35
N LEU A 168 8.13 49.17 -0.40
CA LEU A 168 8.83 49.52 -1.65
C LEU A 168 9.45 48.29 -2.32
N ILE A 169 10.08 47.38 -1.55
CA ILE A 169 10.58 46.10 -2.07
C ILE A 169 9.45 45.31 -2.72
N PHE A 170 8.32 45.15 -2.03
CA PHE A 170 7.18 44.41 -2.56
C PHE A 170 6.68 45.02 -3.87
N ASP A 171 6.40 46.33 -3.87
CA ASP A 171 5.83 47.03 -5.02
C ASP A 171 6.78 47.04 -6.24
N THR A 172 8.10 46.92 -6.00
CA THR A 172 9.12 46.96 -7.06
C THR A 172 9.51 45.57 -7.60
N LEU A 173 9.69 44.58 -6.70
CA LEU A 173 10.30 43.29 -7.01
C LEU A 173 9.33 42.09 -6.91
N LEU A 174 8.26 42.18 -6.12
CA LEU A 174 7.44 41.01 -5.76
C LEU A 174 6.01 41.08 -6.31
N LYS A 175 5.39 42.26 -6.34
CA LYS A 175 4.01 42.48 -6.76
C LYS A 175 3.77 41.93 -8.17
N ARG A 176 2.74 41.10 -8.31
CA ARG A 176 2.35 40.44 -9.56
C ARG A 176 2.00 41.45 -10.66
N ASP A 177 2.67 41.37 -11.80
CA ASP A 177 2.41 42.17 -13.01
C ASP A 177 1.65 41.40 -14.10
N GLY A 178 0.71 40.56 -13.67
CA GLY A 178 -0.07 39.65 -14.50
C GLY A 178 0.04 38.20 -14.05
N PHE A 179 -1.00 37.41 -14.26
CA PHE A 179 -0.93 35.98 -13.92
C PHE A 179 -0.17 35.20 -15.00
N GLN A 180 0.74 34.33 -14.56
CA GLN A 180 1.41 33.37 -15.43
C GLN A 180 1.24 31.98 -14.81
N SER A 181 0.61 31.07 -15.56
CA SER A 181 0.45 29.69 -15.14
C SER A 181 1.80 29.01 -14.95
N HIS A 182 1.84 28.07 -14.01
CA HIS A 182 3.02 27.29 -13.70
C HIS A 182 3.53 26.56 -14.95
N PRO A 183 4.82 26.69 -15.33
CA PRO A 183 5.29 26.27 -16.64
C PRO A 183 5.29 24.76 -16.83
N ALA A 184 5.38 23.98 -15.75
CA ALA A 184 5.26 22.51 -15.78
C ALA A 184 3.81 21.99 -15.68
N GLY A 185 2.81 22.87 -15.55
CA GLY A 185 1.40 22.48 -15.43
C GLY A 185 0.98 21.97 -14.04
N LEU A 186 1.61 22.44 -12.97
CA LEU A 186 1.18 22.13 -11.59
C LEU A 186 -0.17 22.80 -11.29
N SER A 187 -1.04 22.09 -10.58
CA SER A 187 -2.36 22.57 -10.15
C SER A 187 -2.27 23.38 -8.84
N SER A 188 -3.30 24.13 -8.49
CA SER A 188 -3.35 24.82 -7.19
C SER A 188 -3.40 23.84 -6.01
N LEU A 189 -3.92 22.63 -6.24
CA LEU A 189 -3.93 21.55 -5.25
C LEU A 189 -2.52 21.10 -4.82
N MET A 190 -1.51 21.20 -5.70
CA MET A 190 -0.08 21.02 -5.34
C MET A 190 0.33 21.91 -4.18
N PHE A 191 -0.05 23.19 -4.24
CA PHE A 191 0.31 24.17 -3.23
C PHE A 191 -0.62 24.13 -2.02
N SER A 192 -1.84 23.62 -2.19
CA SER A 192 -2.70 23.25 -1.06
C SER A 192 -2.09 22.10 -0.24
N PHE A 193 -1.50 21.09 -0.90
CA PHE A 193 -0.78 20.02 -0.21
C PHE A 193 0.53 20.54 0.42
N ALA A 194 1.26 21.43 -0.26
CA ALA A 194 2.44 22.08 0.30
C ALA A 194 2.13 22.81 1.63
N ALA A 195 0.96 23.45 1.72
CA ALA A 195 0.49 24.08 2.96
C ALA A 195 0.37 23.06 4.11
N LEU A 196 -0.10 21.83 3.87
CA LEU A 196 -0.14 20.81 4.93
C LEU A 196 1.25 20.38 5.41
N VAL A 197 2.22 20.25 4.49
CA VAL A 197 3.61 19.91 4.83
C VAL A 197 4.21 20.98 5.73
N ILE A 198 4.11 22.25 5.35
CA ILE A 198 4.75 23.34 6.10
C ILE A 198 4.05 23.62 7.43
N HIS A 199 2.71 23.53 7.48
CA HIS A 199 1.95 23.69 8.72
C HIS A 199 2.20 22.55 9.71
N SER A 200 2.77 21.42 9.27
CA SER A 200 3.23 20.37 10.18
C SER A 200 4.55 20.71 10.86
N VAL A 201 5.41 21.50 10.21
CA VAL A 201 6.80 21.72 10.66
C VAL A 201 6.99 23.07 11.36
N PHE A 202 6.15 24.09 11.06
CA PHE A 202 6.26 25.36 11.75
C PHE A 202 4.96 26.18 11.92
N ARG A 203 4.87 26.86 13.07
CA ARG A 203 3.80 27.76 13.52
C ARG A 203 4.42 28.85 14.38
N THR A 204 4.85 29.95 13.76
CA THR A 204 5.45 31.09 14.48
C THR A 204 4.44 31.68 15.46
N SER A 205 4.82 31.85 16.74
CA SER A 205 3.96 32.49 17.72
C SER A 205 3.74 33.97 17.40
N HIS A 206 2.52 34.44 17.64
CA HIS A 206 2.18 35.86 17.55
C HIS A 206 2.50 36.65 18.82
N THR A 207 2.91 35.97 19.90
CA THR A 207 3.33 36.61 21.16
C THR A 207 4.84 36.77 21.23
N ASP A 208 5.58 35.68 20.98
CA ASP A 208 7.03 35.69 20.83
C ASP A 208 7.42 35.04 19.52
N VAL A 209 7.74 35.88 18.55
CA VAL A 209 8.06 35.46 17.18
C VAL A 209 9.29 34.56 17.09
N ASN A 210 10.08 34.39 18.14
CA ASN A 210 11.20 33.44 18.16
C ASN A 210 10.75 31.99 18.38
N ILE A 211 9.50 31.77 18.80
CA ILE A 211 8.96 30.46 19.17
C ILE A 211 8.23 29.81 17.99
N ASN A 212 8.53 28.53 17.77
CA ASN A 212 7.74 27.63 16.93
C ASN A 212 6.74 26.87 17.82
N GLU A 213 5.44 27.17 17.71
CA GLU A 213 4.39 26.57 18.54
C GLU A 213 4.02 25.14 18.12
N THR A 214 4.48 24.66 16.97
CA THR A 214 4.30 23.26 16.53
C THR A 214 5.62 22.50 16.57
N SER A 215 5.54 21.17 16.46
CA SER A 215 6.73 20.32 16.36
C SER A 215 7.48 20.60 15.05
N SER A 216 8.78 20.29 15.02
CA SER A 216 9.61 20.41 13.82
C SER A 216 9.61 19.13 12.96
N TYR A 217 8.55 18.34 13.04
CA TYR A 217 8.44 17.01 12.41
C TYR A 217 7.28 16.95 11.41
N CYS A 218 7.37 16.04 10.43
CA CYS A 218 6.25 15.76 9.51
C CYS A 218 5.25 14.78 10.15
N ASP A 219 4.60 15.19 11.23
CA ASP A 219 3.78 14.34 12.11
C ASP A 219 2.26 14.58 12.01
N LEU A 220 1.82 15.29 10.96
CA LEU A 220 0.44 15.72 10.77
C LEU A 220 -0.11 16.51 11.98
N ALA A 221 0.71 17.33 12.66
CA ALA A 221 0.24 18.25 13.70
C ALA A 221 -1.00 19.08 13.32
N PRO A 222 -1.25 19.49 12.04
CA PRO A 222 -2.48 20.18 11.70
C PRO A 222 -3.74 19.36 11.93
N LEU A 223 -3.65 18.03 11.81
CA LEU A 223 -4.74 17.11 12.11
C LEU A 223 -4.85 16.86 13.61
N TYR A 224 -3.73 16.51 14.25
CA TYR A 224 -3.72 15.94 15.61
C TYR A 224 -3.47 16.95 16.72
N GLY A 225 -3.10 18.18 16.41
CA GLY A 225 -2.65 19.17 17.39
C GLY A 225 -1.16 19.07 17.71
N HIS A 226 -0.68 20.07 18.45
CA HIS A 226 0.73 20.28 18.81
C HIS A 226 0.96 20.22 20.34
N ASN A 227 -0.06 19.80 21.10
CA ASN A 227 0.01 19.52 22.53
C ASN A 227 -1.13 18.57 22.94
N GLN A 228 -1.10 18.06 24.18
CA GLN A 228 -2.10 17.09 24.64
C GLN A 228 -3.52 17.64 24.66
N GLU A 229 -3.69 18.92 25.02
CA GLU A 229 -5.02 19.55 25.09
C GLU A 229 -5.69 19.62 23.70
N THR A 230 -4.96 20.09 22.69
CA THR A 230 -5.46 20.15 21.31
C THR A 230 -5.68 18.76 20.72
N GLN A 231 -4.81 17.80 21.04
CA GLN A 231 -4.98 16.41 20.64
C GLN A 231 -6.23 15.76 21.25
N ASP A 232 -6.53 16.07 22.51
CA ASP A 232 -7.72 15.55 23.17
C ASP A 232 -9.01 16.12 22.57
N ARG A 233 -9.00 17.37 22.11
CA ARG A 233 -10.17 18.03 21.50
C ARG A 233 -10.62 17.42 20.18
N VAL A 234 -9.73 16.77 19.43
CA VAL A 234 -10.09 16.13 18.15
C VAL A 234 -10.57 14.68 18.31
N ARG A 235 -10.48 14.10 19.52
CA ARG A 235 -10.74 12.68 19.80
C ARG A 235 -12.11 12.44 20.41
N ARG A 236 -12.76 11.34 20.01
CA ARG A 236 -14.03 10.88 20.60
C ARG A 236 -13.86 10.18 21.96
N LYS A 237 -12.73 9.49 22.17
CA LYS A 237 -12.41 8.73 23.41
C LYS A 237 -13.45 7.66 23.77
N GLU A 238 -13.95 6.95 22.78
CA GLU A 238 -15.00 5.92 22.92
C GLU A 238 -14.47 4.48 22.90
N GLY A 239 -13.16 4.27 23.00
CA GLY A 239 -12.54 2.93 23.04
C GLY A 239 -12.15 2.38 21.66
N LEU A 240 -12.30 3.18 20.61
CA LEU A 240 -11.92 2.85 19.24
C LEU A 240 -10.80 3.74 18.68
N GLY A 241 -10.31 4.70 19.46
CA GLY A 241 -9.23 5.59 19.06
C GLY A 241 -9.62 6.55 17.92
N LEU A 242 -10.91 6.88 17.77
CA LEU A 242 -11.44 7.67 16.65
C LEU A 242 -11.31 9.18 16.86
N LEU A 243 -11.14 9.91 15.76
CA LEU A 243 -11.35 11.35 15.66
C LEU A 243 -12.82 11.69 15.45
N HIS A 244 -13.22 12.92 15.82
CA HIS A 244 -14.50 13.48 15.39
C HIS A 244 -14.59 13.52 13.85
N PRO A 245 -15.77 13.24 13.26
CA PRO A 245 -15.95 13.29 11.81
C PRO A 245 -15.47 14.62 11.22
N ASP A 246 -14.65 14.53 10.17
CA ASP A 246 -14.14 15.65 9.38
C ASP A 246 -13.63 16.85 10.22
N SER A 247 -12.92 16.53 11.30
CA SER A 247 -12.40 17.49 12.28
C SER A 247 -10.87 17.47 12.31
N PHE A 248 -10.27 18.60 12.64
CA PHE A 248 -8.81 18.81 12.72
C PHE A 248 -8.46 19.94 13.70
N ALA A 249 -7.17 20.07 14.03
CA ALA A 249 -6.72 20.93 15.13
C ALA A 249 -6.24 22.34 14.70
N GLU A 250 -5.72 22.51 13.48
CA GLU A 250 -5.14 23.78 13.04
C GLU A 250 -6.20 24.77 12.52
N ASP A 251 -6.50 25.77 13.34
CA ASP A 251 -7.47 26.84 13.06
C ASP A 251 -7.04 27.79 11.94
N ARG A 252 -5.72 28.05 11.79
CA ARG A 252 -5.21 28.97 10.75
C ARG A 252 -5.56 28.54 9.33
N LEU A 253 -5.75 27.23 9.08
CA LEU A 253 -6.10 26.71 7.76
C LEU A 253 -7.49 27.17 7.30
N LEU A 254 -8.36 27.59 8.22
CA LEU A 254 -9.68 28.18 7.88
C LEU A 254 -9.56 29.55 7.18
N LEU A 255 -8.38 30.15 7.22
CA LEU A 255 -8.04 31.39 6.51
C LEU A 255 -7.33 31.13 5.17
N LEU A 256 -7.14 29.86 4.79
CA LEU A 256 -6.56 29.45 3.51
C LEU A 256 -7.64 28.89 2.57
N PRO A 257 -7.36 28.79 1.25
CA PRO A 257 -8.29 28.19 0.30
C PRO A 257 -8.84 26.82 0.78
N PRO A 258 -10.14 26.55 0.60
CA PRO A 258 -10.81 25.40 1.22
C PRO A 258 -10.19 24.03 0.92
N ALA A 259 -9.55 23.86 -0.24
CA ALA A 259 -8.89 22.61 -0.63
C ALA A 259 -7.83 22.13 0.37
N VAL A 260 -7.17 23.05 1.09
CA VAL A 260 -6.21 22.73 2.16
C VAL A 260 -6.90 21.97 3.29
N CYS A 261 -8.05 22.48 3.76
CA CYS A 261 -8.85 21.84 4.80
C CYS A 261 -9.45 20.51 4.32
N VAL A 262 -9.86 20.41 3.05
CA VAL A 262 -10.42 19.16 2.50
C VAL A 262 -9.37 18.05 2.49
N LEU A 263 -8.12 18.32 2.09
CA LEU A 263 -7.04 17.34 2.17
C LEU A 263 -6.85 16.83 3.61
N LEU A 264 -6.94 17.72 4.60
CA LEU A 264 -6.84 17.35 6.01
C LEU A 264 -8.02 16.50 6.49
N VAL A 265 -9.23 16.80 6.00
CA VAL A 265 -10.42 15.96 6.21
C VAL A 265 -10.19 14.54 5.65
N LEU A 266 -9.55 14.39 4.49
CA LEU A 266 -9.25 13.05 3.97
C LEU A 266 -8.28 12.28 4.89
N PHE A 267 -7.26 12.94 5.44
CA PHE A 267 -6.39 12.30 6.44
C PHE A 267 -7.13 11.99 7.75
N SER A 268 -8.12 12.81 8.15
CA SER A 268 -9.00 12.54 9.30
C SER A 268 -9.85 11.29 9.06
N ARG A 269 -10.46 11.17 7.88
CA ARG A 269 -11.20 9.96 7.46
C ARG A 269 -10.30 8.73 7.38
N ASN A 270 -9.08 8.88 6.85
CA ASN A 270 -8.11 7.77 6.79
C ASN A 270 -7.67 7.31 8.18
N HIS A 271 -7.50 8.21 9.15
CA HIS A 271 -7.26 7.84 10.55
C HIS A 271 -8.40 6.97 11.09
N ASN A 272 -9.65 7.39 10.90
CA ASN A 272 -10.81 6.65 11.39
C ASN A 272 -10.97 5.29 10.69
N TYR A 273 -10.64 5.19 9.40
CA TYR A 273 -10.55 3.93 8.68
C TYR A 273 -9.48 3.02 9.30
N ILE A 274 -8.26 3.53 9.50
CA ILE A 274 -7.14 2.78 10.07
C ILE A 274 -7.48 2.27 11.46
N ALA A 275 -8.00 3.12 12.35
CA ALA A 275 -8.33 2.75 13.73
C ALA A 275 -9.38 1.62 13.78
N LYS A 276 -10.44 1.71 12.97
CA LYS A 276 -11.43 0.63 12.81
C LYS A 276 -10.79 -0.65 12.28
N LYS A 277 -9.86 -0.55 11.31
CA LYS A 277 -9.23 -1.73 10.73
C LYS A 277 -8.25 -2.42 11.67
N LEU A 278 -7.51 -1.65 12.49
CA LEU A 278 -6.70 -2.17 13.58
C LEU A 278 -7.57 -2.93 14.60
N PHE A 279 -8.75 -2.39 14.93
CA PHE A 279 -9.72 -3.04 15.80
C PHE A 279 -10.29 -4.32 15.19
N ASP A 280 -10.68 -4.30 13.91
CA ASP A 280 -11.23 -5.46 13.20
C ASP A 280 -10.22 -6.61 13.12
N ILE A 281 -8.99 -6.30 12.72
CA ILE A 281 -7.91 -7.29 12.58
C ILE A 281 -7.52 -7.84 13.95
N ASN A 282 -7.37 -6.96 14.95
CA ASN A 282 -6.97 -7.28 16.32
C ASN A 282 -5.83 -8.31 16.35
N GLU A 283 -4.73 -8.03 15.64
CA GLU A 283 -3.68 -9.03 15.33
C GLU A 283 -3.09 -9.67 16.60
N ARG A 284 -3.10 -8.93 17.72
CA ARG A 284 -2.56 -9.36 19.03
C ARG A 284 -3.63 -9.87 19.99
N LYS A 285 -4.90 -9.91 19.56
CA LYS A 285 -6.06 -10.33 20.36
C LYS A 285 -6.18 -9.58 21.70
N LYS A 286 -5.84 -8.29 21.68
CA LYS A 286 -5.88 -7.41 22.86
C LYS A 286 -7.18 -6.62 22.96
N TYR A 287 -7.76 -6.24 21.82
CA TYR A 287 -8.93 -5.36 21.80
C TYR A 287 -10.22 -6.13 22.09
N LYS A 288 -11.13 -5.48 22.80
CA LYS A 288 -12.46 -5.98 23.15
C LYS A 288 -13.52 -4.99 22.72
N ASP A 289 -14.75 -5.47 22.58
CA ASP A 289 -15.92 -4.62 22.33
C ASP A 289 -15.95 -3.47 23.36
N PRO A 290 -15.88 -2.20 22.90
CA PRO A 290 -15.88 -1.04 23.79
C PRO A 290 -17.07 -0.98 24.75
N SER A 291 -18.23 -1.53 24.35
CA SER A 291 -19.43 -1.58 25.20
C SER A 291 -19.25 -2.45 26.45
N THR A 292 -18.24 -3.33 26.45
CA THR A 292 -17.89 -4.21 27.58
C THR A 292 -16.81 -3.63 28.49
N LEU A 293 -16.23 -2.48 28.13
CA LEU A 293 -15.14 -1.82 28.84
C LEU A 293 -15.63 -0.55 29.55
N SER A 294 -14.93 -0.15 30.61
CA SER A 294 -15.16 1.13 31.31
C SER A 294 -13.88 1.60 32.01
N GLY A 295 -13.86 2.88 32.40
CA GLY A 295 -12.75 3.49 33.13
C GLY A 295 -11.41 3.37 32.39
N ASP A 296 -10.36 3.02 33.12
CA ASP A 296 -8.98 2.97 32.62
C ASP A 296 -8.79 1.95 31.49
N ALA A 297 -9.53 0.85 31.47
CA ALA A 297 -9.42 -0.16 30.42
C ALA A 297 -9.93 0.36 29.07
N LEU A 298 -11.05 1.08 29.08
CA LEU A 298 -11.60 1.73 27.88
C LEU A 298 -10.64 2.82 27.37
N ALA A 299 -10.12 3.65 28.29
CA ALA A 299 -9.18 4.72 27.97
C ALA A 299 -7.84 4.17 27.41
N ALA A 300 -7.31 3.09 27.99
CA ALA A 300 -6.07 2.46 27.51
C ALA A 300 -6.23 1.85 26.11
N GLN A 301 -7.37 1.20 25.83
CA GLN A 301 -7.66 0.69 24.49
C GLN A 301 -7.81 1.83 23.48
N ASP A 302 -8.54 2.90 23.83
CA ASP A 302 -8.68 4.08 22.98
C ASP A 302 -7.32 4.69 22.65
N GLU A 303 -6.43 4.82 23.65
CA GLU A 303 -5.09 5.35 23.48
C GLU A 303 -4.20 4.48 22.58
N GLU A 304 -4.17 3.17 22.79
CA GLU A 304 -3.37 2.25 21.94
C GLU A 304 -3.85 2.28 20.49
N LEU A 305 -5.17 2.26 20.24
CA LEU A 305 -5.74 2.36 18.89
C LEU A 305 -5.46 3.72 18.25
N PHE A 306 -5.68 4.82 18.98
CA PHE A 306 -5.46 6.19 18.50
C PHE A 306 -4.00 6.40 18.10
N GLN A 307 -3.06 6.07 18.98
CA GLN A 307 -1.64 6.32 18.72
C GLN A 307 -1.09 5.42 17.61
N THR A 308 -1.52 4.16 17.56
CA THR A 308 -1.14 3.25 16.48
C THR A 308 -1.71 3.74 15.13
N ALA A 309 -2.97 4.16 15.09
CA ALA A 309 -3.57 4.76 13.89
C ALA A 309 -2.90 6.07 13.49
N ARG A 310 -2.51 6.90 14.46
CA ARG A 310 -1.73 8.13 14.23
C ARG A 310 -0.39 7.83 13.55
N LEU A 311 0.36 6.83 14.01
CA LEU A 311 1.63 6.42 13.39
C LEU A 311 1.44 5.96 11.94
N VAL A 312 0.48 5.07 11.69
CA VAL A 312 0.17 4.56 10.34
C VAL A 312 -0.26 5.70 9.41
N ASN A 313 -1.09 6.64 9.89
CA ASN A 313 -1.54 7.77 9.08
C ASN A 313 -0.42 8.80 8.82
N CYS A 314 0.53 8.97 9.75
CA CYS A 314 1.77 9.72 9.48
C CYS A 314 2.63 8.99 8.43
N GLY A 315 2.68 7.66 8.46
CA GLY A 315 3.27 6.84 7.41
C GLY A 315 2.64 7.10 6.05
N TRP A 316 1.30 7.15 5.98
CA TRP A 316 0.57 7.55 4.76
C TRP A 316 0.97 8.95 4.28
N PHE A 317 1.04 9.93 5.18
CA PHE A 317 1.46 11.28 4.84
C PHE A 317 2.88 11.32 4.28
N GLY A 318 3.83 10.64 4.92
CA GLY A 318 5.19 10.46 4.40
C GLY A 318 5.20 9.81 3.02
N THR A 319 4.42 8.74 2.83
CA THR A 319 4.30 8.07 1.52
C THR A 319 3.74 8.99 0.44
N VAL A 320 2.72 9.80 0.73
CA VAL A 320 2.20 10.81 -0.24
C VAL A 320 3.25 11.87 -0.56
N ILE A 321 4.02 12.33 0.43
CA ILE A 321 5.13 13.27 0.21
C ILE A 321 6.11 12.71 -0.83
N PHE A 322 6.52 11.45 -0.71
CA PHE A 322 7.54 10.88 -1.61
C PHE A 322 6.98 10.30 -2.93
N SER A 323 5.76 9.77 -2.93
CA SER A 323 5.13 9.20 -4.13
C SER A 323 4.58 10.26 -5.07
N ASP A 324 3.98 11.33 -4.54
CA ASP A 324 3.21 12.29 -5.32
C ASP A 324 3.90 13.67 -5.31
N TYR A 325 4.11 14.24 -4.13
CA TYR A 325 4.54 15.62 -3.98
C TYR A 325 5.99 15.84 -4.48
N VAL A 326 6.95 15.06 -3.98
CA VAL A 326 8.35 15.10 -4.42
C VAL A 326 8.48 14.66 -5.88
N SER A 327 7.67 13.70 -6.35
CA SER A 327 7.63 13.29 -7.75
C SER A 327 7.24 14.45 -8.67
N CYS A 328 6.26 15.28 -8.28
CA CYS A 328 5.92 16.52 -8.97
C CYS A 328 7.05 17.56 -8.88
N ILE A 329 7.73 17.69 -7.72
CA ILE A 329 8.86 18.62 -7.57
C ILE A 329 10.01 18.28 -8.52
N LEU A 330 10.32 16.99 -8.68
CA LEU A 330 11.38 16.48 -9.56
C LEU A 330 10.91 16.32 -11.01
N GLY A 331 9.62 16.49 -11.29
CA GLY A 331 9.03 16.35 -12.63
C GLY A 331 8.91 14.91 -13.14
N LEU A 332 9.03 13.91 -12.26
CA LEU A 332 9.03 12.48 -12.60
C LEU A 332 7.68 11.99 -13.14
N VAL A 333 6.59 12.59 -12.70
CA VAL A 333 5.22 12.30 -13.18
C VAL A 333 5.11 12.56 -14.69
N ARG A 334 5.79 13.58 -15.21
CA ARG A 334 5.81 13.90 -16.66
C ARG A 334 6.54 12.85 -17.49
N GLN A 335 7.41 12.07 -16.86
CA GLN A 335 8.21 11.01 -17.48
C GLN A 335 7.60 9.62 -17.27
N GLY A 336 6.45 9.51 -16.58
CA GLY A 336 5.86 8.23 -16.22
C GLY A 336 6.71 7.40 -15.26
N SER A 337 7.58 8.05 -14.48
CA SER A 337 8.52 7.39 -13.57
C SER A 337 7.91 7.22 -12.18
N ASN A 338 8.00 6.00 -11.65
CA ASN A 338 7.61 5.64 -10.27
C ASN A 338 8.80 5.65 -9.29
N TRP A 339 9.96 6.12 -9.73
CA TRP A 339 11.15 6.25 -8.89
C TRP A 339 10.94 7.34 -7.82
N SER A 340 11.50 7.12 -6.63
CA SER A 340 11.53 8.14 -5.58
C SER A 340 12.78 7.96 -4.72
N LEU A 341 13.17 9.02 -4.01
CA LEU A 341 14.24 8.97 -3.01
C LEU A 341 13.79 8.12 -1.81
N ASP A 342 14.69 7.30 -1.28
CA ASP A 342 14.46 6.51 -0.06
C ASP A 342 15.40 6.99 1.07
N PRO A 343 14.99 8.00 1.87
CA PRO A 343 15.77 8.47 3.01
C PRO A 343 15.68 7.56 4.25
N PHE A 344 14.81 6.55 4.24
CA PHE A 344 14.40 5.79 5.42
C PHE A 344 15.33 4.60 5.71
N GLY A 345 15.90 4.03 4.64
CA GLY A 345 16.76 2.85 4.69
C GLY A 345 18.03 3.00 5.53
N GLU A 346 18.58 1.84 5.90
CA GLU A 346 19.92 1.71 6.48
C GLU A 346 20.95 1.92 5.38
N MET A 347 22.02 2.65 5.70
CA MET A 347 23.13 2.87 4.78
C MET A 347 24.41 2.56 5.53
N ARG A 348 25.27 1.74 4.95
CA ARG A 348 26.59 1.41 5.51
C ARG A 348 27.70 2.15 4.77
N ASN A 349 28.61 2.73 5.54
CA ASN A 349 29.84 3.32 5.05
C ASN A 349 30.80 2.22 4.58
N SER A 350 31.90 2.61 3.92
CA SER A 350 32.91 1.65 3.45
C SER A 350 33.61 0.87 4.57
N ASP A 351 33.57 1.37 5.80
CA ASP A 351 34.11 0.74 7.00
C ASP A 351 33.05 -0.08 7.77
N HIS A 352 31.91 -0.35 7.14
CA HIS A 352 30.74 -1.05 7.71
C HIS A 352 30.01 -0.30 8.83
N SER A 353 30.43 0.91 9.21
CA SER A 353 29.67 1.74 10.15
C SER A 353 28.35 2.21 9.52
N GLU A 354 27.31 2.40 10.33
CA GLU A 354 26.03 2.92 9.86
C GLU A 354 26.08 4.44 9.67
N PHE A 355 25.56 4.93 8.55
CA PHE A 355 25.31 6.36 8.36
C PHE A 355 24.06 6.78 9.15
N GLU A 356 24.19 7.82 9.97
CA GLU A 356 23.19 8.18 10.98
C GLU A 356 21.77 8.42 10.42
N ARG A 357 20.76 8.08 11.22
CA ARG A 357 19.33 8.37 11.02
C ARG A 357 18.62 8.49 12.37
N GLY A 358 17.44 9.11 12.42
CA GLY A 358 16.66 9.27 13.65
C GLY A 358 17.27 10.24 14.66
N ARG A 359 17.99 11.27 14.20
CA ARG A 359 18.73 12.23 15.04
C ARG A 359 17.93 13.49 15.43
N GLY A 360 16.65 13.53 15.08
CA GLY A 360 15.76 14.67 15.28
C GLY A 360 15.93 15.78 14.23
N ASN A 361 15.09 16.81 14.33
CA ASN A 361 15.12 17.99 13.49
C ASN A 361 14.67 19.21 14.31
N SER A 362 15.17 20.40 13.99
CA SER A 362 14.68 21.67 14.55
C SER A 362 14.54 22.66 13.41
N CYS A 363 13.33 23.16 13.19
CA CYS A 363 13.06 24.13 12.13
C CYS A 363 13.94 25.38 12.31
N SER A 364 14.64 25.80 11.26
CA SER A 364 15.44 27.02 11.29
C SER A 364 14.66 28.23 10.77
N VAL A 365 15.14 29.43 11.10
CA VAL A 365 14.60 30.67 10.53
C VAL A 365 14.82 30.74 9.02
N GLU A 366 15.93 30.21 8.49
CA GLU A 366 16.17 30.14 7.04
C GLU A 366 15.16 29.21 6.35
N PHE A 367 14.85 28.07 6.98
CA PHE A 367 13.85 27.12 6.49
C PHE A 367 12.44 27.73 6.46
N ASN A 368 12.06 28.47 7.50
CA ASN A 368 10.78 29.19 7.54
C ASN A 368 10.60 30.12 6.33
N CYS A 369 11.68 30.72 5.86
CA CYS A 369 11.68 31.67 4.73
C CYS A 369 11.64 30.95 3.39
N LEU A 370 12.36 29.83 3.28
CA LEU A 370 12.45 29.01 2.08
C LEU A 370 11.08 28.53 1.57
N TYR A 371 10.12 28.33 2.46
CA TYR A 371 8.80 27.75 2.16
C TYR A 371 7.68 28.77 1.91
N ARG A 372 8.00 30.06 1.75
CA ARG A 372 7.01 31.13 1.52
C ARG A 372 6.69 31.29 0.03
N TRP A 373 5.97 30.34 -0.57
CA TRP A 373 5.77 30.30 -2.03
C TRP A 373 4.55 31.09 -2.52
N HIS A 374 4.33 32.31 -2.04
CA HIS A 374 3.11 33.06 -2.34
C HIS A 374 2.95 33.46 -3.83
N ALA A 375 4.02 33.43 -4.63
CA ALA A 375 3.95 33.63 -6.08
C ALA A 375 3.08 32.58 -6.79
N THR A 376 2.93 31.39 -6.21
CA THR A 376 2.25 30.25 -6.85
C THR A 376 0.75 30.19 -6.60
N THR A 377 0.19 31.14 -5.85
CA THR A 377 -1.27 31.28 -5.65
C THR A 377 -1.98 31.41 -7.00
N SER A 378 -2.99 30.57 -7.25
CA SER A 378 -3.79 30.62 -8.49
C SER A 378 -4.63 31.91 -8.56
N GLN A 379 -5.22 32.19 -9.72
CA GLN A 379 -6.15 33.32 -9.85
C GLN A 379 -7.37 33.15 -8.95
N GLU A 380 -7.90 31.93 -8.87
CA GLU A 380 -9.09 31.59 -8.09
C GLU A 380 -8.82 31.67 -6.59
N ASP A 381 -7.65 31.19 -6.14
CA ASP A 381 -7.24 31.30 -4.74
C ASP A 381 -6.95 32.76 -4.34
N GLU A 382 -6.42 33.58 -5.26
CA GLU A 382 -6.30 35.03 -5.08
C GLU A 382 -7.68 35.68 -4.90
N GLN A 383 -8.65 35.37 -5.76
CA GLN A 383 -10.01 35.90 -5.63
C GLN A 383 -10.70 35.46 -4.34
N TRP A 384 -10.53 34.19 -3.95
CA TRP A 384 -11.06 33.69 -2.69
C TRP A 384 -10.46 34.45 -1.50
N THR A 385 -9.14 34.68 -1.51
CA THR A 385 -8.44 35.42 -0.46
C THR A 385 -8.94 36.86 -0.36
N LEU A 386 -9.12 37.54 -1.50
CA LEU A 386 -9.68 38.89 -1.57
C LEU A 386 -11.09 38.95 -0.93
N GLN A 387 -11.96 37.99 -1.28
CA GLN A 387 -13.30 37.91 -0.70
C GLN A 387 -13.26 37.68 0.82
N LYS A 388 -12.37 36.80 1.28
CA LYS A 388 -12.21 36.51 2.72
C LYS A 388 -11.71 37.73 3.50
N LEU A 389 -10.72 38.45 2.96
CA LEU A 389 -10.24 39.69 3.55
C LEU A 389 -11.34 40.75 3.62
N GLN A 390 -12.15 40.90 2.57
CA GLN A 390 -13.29 41.83 2.56
C GLN A 390 -14.36 41.46 3.60
N GLN A 391 -14.59 40.17 3.87
CA GLN A 391 -15.50 39.71 4.93
C GLN A 391 -14.98 40.04 6.33
N ILE A 392 -13.67 39.88 6.56
CA ILE A 392 -13.05 40.15 7.87
C ILE A 392 -12.93 41.67 8.11
N PHE A 393 -12.65 42.44 7.06
CA PHE A 393 -12.40 43.89 7.11
C PHE A 393 -13.36 44.66 6.18
N PRO A 394 -14.68 44.68 6.45
CA PRO A 394 -15.66 45.28 5.55
C PRO A 394 -15.46 46.79 5.32
N ASP A 395 -14.91 47.50 6.32
CA ASP A 395 -14.76 48.95 6.32
C ASP A 395 -13.38 49.45 5.87
N LYS A 396 -12.47 48.55 5.45
CA LYS A 396 -11.11 48.89 5.04
C LYS A 396 -10.74 48.24 3.71
N SER A 397 -10.17 49.03 2.79
CA SER A 397 -9.55 48.48 1.60
C SER A 397 -8.23 47.78 1.96
N ILE A 398 -7.85 46.78 1.16
CA ILE A 398 -6.66 45.94 1.40
C ILE A 398 -5.37 46.77 1.44
N GLU A 399 -5.28 47.78 0.58
CA GLU A 399 -4.15 48.73 0.53
C GLU A 399 -3.95 49.51 1.84
N ASN A 400 -5.03 49.71 2.60
CA ASN A 400 -5.02 50.47 3.85
C ASN A 400 -4.97 49.56 5.10
N LEU A 401 -4.86 48.24 4.94
CA LEU A 401 -4.73 47.32 6.08
C LEU A 401 -3.32 47.36 6.66
N THR A 402 -3.23 47.63 7.96
CA THR A 402 -1.96 47.53 8.70
C THR A 402 -1.74 46.13 9.29
N ALA A 403 -0.51 45.79 9.66
CA ALA A 403 -0.20 44.52 10.33
C ALA A 403 -0.99 44.36 11.64
N MET A 404 -1.16 45.45 12.40
CA MET A 404 -1.96 45.43 13.63
C MET A 404 -3.45 45.24 13.37
N ASP A 405 -3.99 45.84 12.31
CA ASP A 405 -5.38 45.59 11.90
C ASP A 405 -5.58 44.10 11.60
N PHE A 406 -4.64 43.50 10.87
CA PHE A 406 -4.69 42.09 10.53
C PHE A 406 -4.65 41.19 11.78
N VAL A 407 -3.73 41.44 12.72
CA VAL A 407 -3.65 40.70 13.98
C VAL A 407 -4.94 40.81 14.79
N ILE A 408 -5.51 42.02 14.92
CA ILE A 408 -6.76 42.25 15.67
C ILE A 408 -7.94 41.55 14.98
N GLY A 409 -8.05 41.68 13.66
CA GLY A 409 -9.12 41.05 12.88
C GLY A 409 -9.05 39.53 12.92
N ALA A 410 -7.87 38.95 12.73
CA ALA A 410 -7.64 37.51 12.82
C ALA A 410 -7.98 36.98 14.22
N LYS A 411 -7.52 37.65 15.29
CA LYS A 411 -7.84 37.27 16.67
C LYS A 411 -9.34 37.31 16.94
N LYS A 412 -10.04 38.33 16.44
CA LYS A 412 -11.49 38.46 16.57
C LYS A 412 -12.22 37.35 15.81
N ALA A 413 -11.80 37.04 14.58
CA ALA A 413 -12.37 35.97 13.77
C ALA A 413 -12.18 34.60 14.44
N MET A 414 -10.97 34.31 14.95
CA MET A 414 -10.67 33.07 15.66
C MET A 414 -11.47 32.92 16.96
N ALA A 415 -11.63 34.00 17.73
CA ALA A 415 -12.40 33.96 18.98
C ALA A 415 -13.91 33.71 18.79
N GLN A 416 -14.41 33.86 17.56
CA GLN A 416 -15.81 33.60 17.20
C GLN A 416 -16.03 32.20 16.62
N LEU A 417 -14.96 31.42 16.44
CA LEU A 417 -15.10 30.06 15.93
C LEU A 417 -15.86 29.18 16.95
N PRO A 418 -16.78 28.33 16.48
CA PRO A 418 -17.44 27.37 17.36
C PRO A 418 -16.45 26.27 17.78
N ASP A 419 -16.96 25.27 18.49
CA ASP A 419 -16.18 24.04 18.71
C ASP A 419 -15.65 23.47 17.39
N LEU A 420 -14.48 22.83 17.44
CA LEU A 420 -13.79 22.37 16.23
C LEU A 420 -14.58 21.36 15.41
N SER A 421 -15.47 20.60 16.06
CA SER A 421 -16.36 19.65 15.40
C SER A 421 -17.47 20.32 14.59
N HIS A 422 -17.64 21.64 14.75
CA HIS A 422 -18.64 22.47 14.09
C HIS A 422 -18.02 23.50 13.14
N TRP A 423 -16.70 23.51 12.94
CA TRP A 423 -16.07 24.40 11.96
C TRP A 423 -16.59 24.12 10.55
N ALA A 424 -16.86 25.19 9.80
CA ALA A 424 -17.20 25.15 8.39
C ALA A 424 -15.93 25.24 7.52
N ILE A 425 -15.93 24.58 6.36
CA ILE A 425 -14.87 24.67 5.37
C ILE A 425 -15.40 25.51 4.20
N GLY A 426 -14.96 26.76 4.07
CA GLY A 426 -15.59 27.70 3.14
C GLY A 426 -17.10 27.80 3.41
N ASP A 427 -17.91 27.55 2.38
CA ASP A 427 -19.38 27.57 2.46
C ASP A 427 -20.01 26.18 2.69
N LEU A 428 -19.19 25.15 2.95
CA LEU A 428 -19.68 23.79 3.14
C LEU A 428 -20.47 23.64 4.45
N LYS A 429 -21.51 22.80 4.41
CA LYS A 429 -22.34 22.46 5.57
C LYS A 429 -22.10 21.03 6.01
N ARG A 430 -22.03 20.83 7.33
CA ARG A 430 -21.98 19.50 7.94
C ARG A 430 -23.35 18.83 7.88
N GLN A 431 -23.32 17.50 7.82
CA GLN A 431 -24.46 16.60 7.94
C GLN A 431 -24.78 16.36 9.43
N GLU A 432 -25.88 15.66 9.71
CA GLU A 432 -26.31 15.35 11.09
C GLU A 432 -25.28 14.51 11.86
N ASP A 433 -24.52 13.66 11.17
CA ASP A 433 -23.45 12.84 11.76
C ASP A 433 -22.14 13.62 11.97
N GLY A 434 -22.11 14.92 11.64
CA GLY A 434 -20.95 15.80 11.74
C GLY A 434 -20.01 15.75 10.54
N SER A 435 -20.19 14.86 9.56
CA SER A 435 -19.35 14.80 8.34
C SER A 435 -19.78 15.84 7.30
N PHE A 436 -18.94 16.10 6.29
CA PHE A 436 -19.32 16.80 5.06
C PHE A 436 -19.75 15.82 3.97
N ARG A 437 -20.60 16.28 3.05
CA ARG A 437 -20.97 15.49 1.87
C ARG A 437 -19.75 15.24 0.98
N ASP A 438 -19.55 13.98 0.60
CA ASP A 438 -18.44 13.55 -0.26
C ASP A 438 -18.36 14.32 -1.58
N GLU A 439 -19.51 14.59 -2.19
CA GLU A 439 -19.59 15.34 -3.45
C GLU A 439 -19.05 16.77 -3.30
N ASP A 440 -19.35 17.44 -2.20
CA ASP A 440 -18.92 18.81 -1.96
C ASP A 440 -17.40 18.88 -1.74
N LEU A 441 -16.86 17.95 -0.94
CA LEU A 441 -15.41 17.80 -0.74
C LEU A 441 -14.71 17.49 -2.06
N ALA A 442 -15.22 16.52 -2.82
CA ALA A 442 -14.64 16.12 -4.09
C ALA A 442 -14.68 17.24 -5.13
N ASN A 443 -15.73 18.07 -5.15
CA ASN A 443 -15.82 19.21 -6.05
C ASN A 443 -14.74 20.27 -5.77
N LEU A 444 -14.44 20.56 -4.50
CA LEU A 444 -13.35 21.46 -4.14
C LEU A 444 -11.99 20.92 -4.60
N LEU A 445 -11.74 19.62 -4.43
CA LEU A 445 -10.51 18.98 -4.91
C LEU A 445 -10.42 19.04 -6.44
N LYS A 446 -11.49 18.65 -7.15
CA LYS A 446 -11.51 18.66 -8.62
C LYS A 446 -11.31 20.07 -9.19
N ASN A 447 -11.87 21.09 -8.56
CA ASN A 447 -11.65 22.50 -8.93
C ASN A 447 -10.17 22.89 -8.74
N ALA A 448 -9.60 22.60 -7.56
CA ALA A 448 -8.19 22.90 -7.28
C ALA A 448 -7.22 22.13 -8.21
N THR A 449 -7.61 20.94 -8.69
CA THR A 449 -6.88 20.19 -9.72
C THR A 449 -6.93 20.88 -11.08
N GLU A 450 -8.05 21.49 -11.46
CA GLU A 450 -8.22 22.21 -12.73
C GLU A 450 -7.53 23.58 -12.74
N HIS A 451 -7.51 24.26 -11.60
CA HIS A 451 -6.91 25.58 -11.47
C HIS A 451 -5.37 25.52 -11.61
N PRO A 452 -4.77 26.21 -12.59
CA PRO A 452 -3.32 26.26 -12.70
C PRO A 452 -2.73 27.06 -11.54
N ALA A 453 -1.66 26.55 -10.93
CA ALA A 453 -0.86 27.34 -10.00
C ALA A 453 -0.14 28.50 -10.73
N GLY A 454 0.26 29.52 -9.98
CA GLY A 454 1.15 30.56 -10.47
C GLY A 454 2.59 30.06 -10.65
N ALA A 455 3.33 30.65 -11.59
CA ALA A 455 4.76 30.40 -11.75
C ALA A 455 5.58 31.11 -10.65
N PHE A 456 6.66 30.47 -10.18
CA PHE A 456 7.71 31.19 -9.45
C PHE A 456 8.35 32.22 -10.38
N ARG A 457 8.40 33.48 -9.93
CA ARG A 457 9.09 34.58 -10.62
C ARG A 457 9.14 35.83 -9.76
N ALA A 458 10.12 36.69 -10.03
CA ALA A 458 10.03 38.10 -9.64
C ALA A 458 8.75 38.73 -10.23
N ARG A 459 8.12 39.64 -9.47
CA ARG A 459 6.82 40.22 -9.78
C ARG A 459 5.74 39.14 -10.04
N GLY A 460 5.72 38.11 -9.19
CA GLY A 460 4.77 36.98 -9.26
C GLY A 460 3.75 36.92 -8.12
N THR A 461 3.98 37.62 -7.02
CA THR A 461 3.18 37.51 -5.79
C THR A 461 1.92 38.37 -5.86
N PRO A 462 0.71 37.79 -5.63
CA PRO A 462 -0.55 38.53 -5.64
C PRO A 462 -0.53 39.77 -4.74
N GLU A 463 -1.25 40.83 -5.13
CA GLU A 463 -1.36 42.05 -4.32
C GLU A 463 -2.01 41.80 -2.96
N CYS A 464 -2.95 40.84 -2.86
CA CYS A 464 -3.57 40.46 -1.58
C CYS A 464 -2.56 39.91 -0.56
N MET A 465 -1.37 39.50 -0.99
CA MET A 465 -0.28 39.00 -0.13
C MET A 465 0.68 40.11 0.32
N ARG A 466 0.52 41.36 -0.14
CA ARG A 466 1.42 42.49 0.18
C ARG A 466 1.75 42.61 1.66
N LEU A 467 0.72 42.54 2.52
CA LEU A 467 0.92 42.65 3.96
C LEU A 467 1.72 41.48 4.54
N HIS A 468 1.47 40.27 4.07
CA HIS A 468 2.19 39.05 4.49
C HIS A 468 3.67 39.13 4.11
N GLU A 469 3.99 39.63 2.92
CA GLU A 469 5.37 39.82 2.45
C GLU A 469 6.11 40.88 3.29
N ILE A 470 5.47 42.02 3.57
CA ILE A 470 6.05 43.07 4.43
C ILE A 470 6.34 42.53 5.83
N MET A 471 5.39 41.79 6.41
CA MET A 471 5.57 41.15 7.72
C MET A 471 6.69 40.10 7.68
N GLY A 472 6.77 39.29 6.62
CA GLY A 472 7.82 38.29 6.42
C GLY A 472 9.22 38.90 6.34
N ILE A 473 9.40 39.95 5.52
CA ILE A 473 10.66 40.68 5.41
C ILE A 473 11.05 41.32 6.76
N THR A 474 10.11 41.98 7.42
CA THR A 474 10.35 42.63 8.72
C THR A 474 10.76 41.60 9.79
N GLN A 475 10.09 40.45 9.82
CA GLN A 475 10.39 39.36 10.72
C GLN A 475 11.80 38.79 10.48
N ASN A 476 12.18 38.62 9.21
CA ASN A 476 13.52 38.15 8.82
C ASN A 476 14.62 39.09 9.30
N ARG A 477 14.41 40.40 9.16
CA ARG A 477 15.31 41.43 9.66
C ARG A 477 15.42 41.38 11.18
N ALA A 478 14.31 41.23 11.90
CA ALA A 478 14.28 41.11 13.35
C ALA A 478 15.04 39.86 13.85
N TRP A 479 14.96 38.75 13.11
CA TRP A 479 15.76 37.56 13.37
C TRP A 479 17.22 37.69 12.91
N GLY A 480 17.60 38.72 12.15
CA GLY A 480 18.94 38.83 11.57
C GLY A 480 19.27 37.64 10.67
N VAL A 481 18.34 37.26 9.78
CA VAL A 481 18.57 36.19 8.80
C VAL A 481 19.70 36.60 7.83
N CYS A 482 20.48 35.63 7.37
CA CYS A 482 21.63 35.85 6.49
C CYS A 482 21.25 36.46 5.12
N SER A 483 22.25 36.87 4.33
CA SER A 483 22.02 37.29 2.94
C SER A 483 21.81 36.08 2.01
N LEU A 484 21.31 36.31 0.80
CA LEU A 484 21.18 35.25 -0.21
C LEU A 484 22.54 34.59 -0.50
N ASN A 485 23.61 35.37 -0.62
CA ASN A 485 24.93 34.82 -0.92
C ASN A 485 25.52 34.04 0.26
N ASP A 486 25.26 34.43 1.50
CA ASP A 486 25.64 33.63 2.67
C ASP A 486 24.94 32.25 2.66
N PHE A 487 23.64 32.23 2.37
CA PHE A 487 22.88 30.99 2.27
C PHE A 487 23.35 30.10 1.11
N ARG A 488 23.68 30.70 -0.04
CA ARG A 488 24.27 29.98 -1.18
C ARG A 488 25.63 29.36 -0.82
N LYS A 489 26.53 30.10 -0.15
CA LYS A 489 27.82 29.58 0.34
C LYS A 489 27.60 28.37 1.27
N TYR A 490 26.66 28.49 2.21
CA TYR A 490 26.29 27.41 3.14
C TYR A 490 25.84 26.13 2.42
N LEU A 491 25.06 26.26 1.35
CA LEU A 491 24.61 25.11 0.54
C LEU A 491 25.66 24.58 -0.45
N GLY A 492 26.86 25.17 -0.50
CA GLY A 492 27.90 24.87 -1.47
C GLY A 492 27.61 25.38 -2.89
N LEU A 493 26.70 26.33 -3.04
CA LEU A 493 26.39 26.99 -4.31
C LEU A 493 27.35 28.17 -4.56
N LYS A 494 27.60 28.45 -5.85
CA LYS A 494 28.36 29.64 -6.26
C LYS A 494 27.61 30.92 -5.85
N PRO A 495 28.20 31.84 -5.08
CA PRO A 495 27.62 33.15 -4.81
C PRO A 495 27.42 33.95 -6.10
N TYR A 496 26.37 34.77 -6.16
CA TYR A 496 26.13 35.67 -7.28
C TYR A 496 27.10 36.85 -7.23
N SER A 497 27.73 37.16 -8.36
CA SER A 497 28.70 38.25 -8.47
C SER A 497 28.04 39.58 -8.87
N THR A 498 26.86 39.54 -9.48
CA THR A 498 26.08 40.71 -9.90
C THR A 498 24.58 40.43 -9.78
N PHE A 499 23.75 41.48 -9.72
CA PHE A 499 22.28 41.34 -9.74
C PHE A 499 21.77 40.71 -11.05
N LEU A 500 22.46 40.89 -12.17
CA LEU A 500 22.09 40.28 -13.45
C LEU A 500 22.38 38.76 -13.48
N GLU A 501 23.35 38.29 -12.68
CA GLU A 501 23.56 36.85 -12.48
C GLU A 501 22.46 36.23 -11.59
N TRP A 502 21.91 36.99 -10.66
CA TRP A 502 20.80 36.58 -9.80
C TRP A 502 19.45 36.53 -10.54
N ASN A 503 19.18 37.54 -11.37
CA ASN A 503 18.00 37.60 -12.22
C ASN A 503 18.35 38.13 -13.61
N SER A 504 18.13 37.31 -14.65
CA SER A 504 18.50 37.64 -16.03
C SER A 504 17.67 38.78 -16.65
N ASN A 505 16.53 39.17 -16.05
CA ASN A 505 15.75 40.31 -16.49
C ASN A 505 16.45 41.63 -16.07
N PRO A 506 16.94 42.45 -17.02
CA PRO A 506 17.69 43.66 -16.70
C PRO A 506 16.88 44.68 -15.88
N GLU A 507 15.56 44.74 -16.04
CA GLU A 507 14.72 45.66 -15.27
C GLU A 507 14.66 45.27 -13.78
N ILE A 508 14.49 43.97 -13.50
CA ILE A 508 14.45 43.43 -12.14
C ILE A 508 15.82 43.55 -11.48
N ALA A 509 16.88 43.13 -12.18
CA ALA A 509 18.25 43.22 -11.69
C ALA A 509 18.65 44.68 -11.38
N HIS A 510 18.32 45.61 -12.27
CA HIS A 510 18.62 47.02 -12.07
C HIS A 510 17.84 47.62 -10.89
N ALA A 511 16.55 47.27 -10.76
CA ALA A 511 15.76 47.73 -9.62
C ALA A 511 16.32 47.22 -8.29
N ALA A 512 16.71 45.94 -8.21
CA ALA A 512 17.36 45.38 -7.03
C ALA A 512 18.72 46.03 -6.74
N GLU A 513 19.52 46.31 -7.78
CA GLU A 513 20.78 47.05 -7.64
C GLU A 513 20.57 48.44 -7.05
N LYS A 514 19.52 49.16 -7.46
CA LYS A 514 19.19 50.48 -6.89
C LYS A 514 18.68 50.41 -5.45
N LEU A 515 18.04 49.32 -5.07
CA LEU A 515 17.54 49.11 -3.71
C LEU A 515 18.65 48.69 -2.74
N TYR A 516 19.57 47.81 -3.16
CA TYR A 516 20.57 47.19 -2.26
C TYR A 516 22.01 47.65 -2.50
N GLY A 517 22.34 48.24 -3.65
CA GLY A 517 23.67 48.74 -4.01
C GLY A 517 24.72 47.67 -4.30
N ASN A 518 24.78 46.60 -3.49
CA ASN A 518 25.72 45.50 -3.62
C ASN A 518 24.99 44.15 -3.53
N ILE A 519 25.35 43.17 -4.37
CA ILE A 519 24.72 41.85 -4.38
C ILE A 519 24.89 41.08 -3.07
N GLU A 520 25.97 41.31 -2.32
CA GLU A 520 26.17 40.67 -1.01
C GLU A 520 25.16 41.17 0.05
N TYR A 521 24.45 42.28 -0.24
CA TYR A 521 23.45 42.90 0.64
C TYR A 521 22.02 42.46 0.36
N LEU A 522 21.81 41.66 -0.69
CA LEU A 522 20.49 41.12 -1.01
C LEU A 522 20.04 40.15 0.09
N GLU A 523 19.00 40.54 0.82
CA GLU A 523 18.42 39.76 1.94
C GLU A 523 17.91 38.40 1.47
N LEU A 524 18.02 37.36 2.31
CA LEU A 524 17.59 36.01 1.93
C LEU A 524 16.14 35.95 1.45
N TYR A 525 15.20 36.52 2.21
CA TYR A 525 13.77 36.45 1.87
C TYR A 525 13.51 36.98 0.45
N VAL A 526 13.93 38.21 0.17
CA VAL A 526 13.72 38.87 -1.13
C VAL A 526 14.51 38.17 -2.23
N GLY A 527 15.75 37.78 -1.92
CA GLY A 527 16.62 37.07 -2.82
C GLY A 527 16.04 35.74 -3.30
N LEU A 528 15.35 34.99 -2.43
CA LEU A 528 14.66 33.74 -2.78
C LEU A 528 13.39 34.00 -3.61
N GLN A 529 12.56 34.97 -3.23
CA GLN A 529 11.26 35.20 -3.89
C GLN A 529 11.39 35.78 -5.31
N ALA A 530 12.45 36.57 -5.57
CA ALA A 530 12.69 37.20 -6.87
C ALA A 530 13.89 36.64 -7.65
N GLU A 531 14.48 35.52 -7.20
CA GLU A 531 15.50 34.79 -7.97
C GLU A 531 14.93 34.36 -9.34
N GLU A 532 15.78 34.32 -10.36
CA GLU A 532 15.39 33.72 -11.64
C GLU A 532 14.95 32.27 -11.42
N ALA A 533 13.74 31.95 -11.89
CA ALA A 533 13.17 30.62 -11.81
C ALA A 533 13.82 29.67 -12.82
N LYS A 534 13.99 28.41 -12.42
CA LYS A 534 14.48 27.36 -13.31
C LYS A 534 13.51 27.14 -14.47
N PRO A 535 14.00 26.91 -15.70
CA PRO A 535 13.15 26.43 -16.78
C PRO A 535 12.68 24.99 -16.50
N VAL A 536 11.61 24.59 -17.20
CA VAL A 536 11.13 23.21 -17.17
C VAL A 536 12.14 22.32 -17.90
N VAL A 537 12.83 21.46 -17.15
CA VAL A 537 13.76 20.44 -17.66
C VAL A 537 13.56 19.13 -16.89
N ASP A 538 14.25 18.08 -17.29
CA ASP A 538 14.28 16.82 -16.54
C ASP A 538 14.88 17.06 -15.14
N GLY A 539 14.24 16.50 -14.11
CA GLY A 539 14.63 16.73 -12.71
C GLY A 539 14.14 18.06 -12.12
N ALA A 540 13.45 18.91 -12.89
CA ALA A 540 12.90 20.18 -12.44
C ALA A 540 11.40 20.30 -12.78
N GLY A 541 10.54 19.87 -11.86
CA GLY A 541 9.08 19.99 -11.99
C GLY A 541 8.50 21.18 -11.22
N LEU A 542 9.01 21.49 -10.02
CA LEU A 542 8.57 22.67 -9.22
C LEU A 542 9.00 24.01 -9.83
N CYS A 543 10.09 24.01 -10.61
CA CYS A 543 10.63 25.20 -11.28
C CYS A 543 10.78 26.47 -10.41
N PRO A 544 11.29 26.41 -9.15
CA PRO A 544 11.52 27.61 -8.35
C PRO A 544 12.86 28.26 -8.72
N GLY A 545 13.27 29.28 -7.96
CA GLY A 545 14.63 29.81 -7.99
C GLY A 545 15.72 28.74 -7.76
N TYR A 546 16.92 28.99 -8.27
CA TYR A 546 18.05 28.06 -8.18
C TYR A 546 18.42 27.68 -6.74
N THR A 547 18.40 28.65 -5.83
CA THR A 547 18.70 28.46 -4.41
C THR A 547 17.59 27.67 -3.72
N ILE A 548 16.32 28.03 -3.98
CA ILE A 548 15.15 27.31 -3.44
C ILE A 548 15.20 25.82 -3.84
N SER A 549 15.46 25.54 -5.12
CA SER A 549 15.49 24.17 -5.65
C SER A 549 16.53 23.28 -4.97
N ARG A 550 17.71 23.83 -4.62
CA ARG A 550 18.78 23.06 -3.96
C ARG A 550 18.46 22.80 -2.47
N ALA A 551 17.89 23.80 -1.80
CA ALA A 551 17.64 23.77 -0.36
C ALA A 551 16.50 22.81 0.03
N ILE A 552 15.36 22.89 -0.66
CA ILE A 552 14.17 22.05 -0.37
C ILE A 552 14.51 20.56 -0.35
N LEU A 553 15.36 20.09 -1.28
CA LEU A 553 15.74 18.68 -1.35
C LEU A 553 16.62 18.27 -0.16
N SER A 554 17.52 19.14 0.30
CA SER A 554 18.29 18.86 1.54
C SER A 554 17.37 18.71 2.74
N ASP A 555 16.40 19.61 2.85
CA ASP A 555 15.55 19.66 4.04
C ASP A 555 14.52 18.54 4.05
N ALA A 556 13.96 18.18 2.89
CA ALA A 556 13.08 17.02 2.78
C ALA A 556 13.77 15.74 3.28
N ILE A 557 15.06 15.56 2.98
CA ILE A 557 15.87 14.45 3.49
C ILE A 557 16.15 14.61 4.98
N ALA A 558 16.54 15.79 5.46
CA ALA A 558 16.81 16.03 6.88
C ALA A 558 15.58 15.77 7.77
N LEU A 559 14.40 16.25 7.36
CA LEU A 559 13.13 16.08 8.07
C LEU A 559 12.74 14.62 8.23
N THR A 560 12.94 13.81 7.19
CA THR A 560 12.41 12.45 7.11
C THR A 560 13.42 11.42 7.61
N ARG A 561 14.70 11.56 7.24
CA ARG A 561 15.79 10.73 7.79
C ARG A 561 16.08 11.05 9.25
N GLY A 562 15.88 12.31 9.66
CA GLY A 562 16.05 12.74 11.05
C GLY A 562 14.97 12.24 11.98
N ASP A 563 13.79 11.86 11.48
CA ASP A 563 12.67 11.42 12.30
C ASP A 563 12.78 9.93 12.68
N ARG A 564 12.83 9.65 13.98
CA ARG A 564 12.89 8.28 14.52
C ARG A 564 11.69 7.42 14.07
N TYR A 565 10.51 8.02 13.96
CA TYR A 565 9.27 7.29 13.62
C TYR A 565 9.08 7.10 12.10
N PHE A 566 9.98 7.62 11.27
CA PHE A 566 10.12 7.21 9.86
C PHE A 566 11.33 6.30 9.64
N THR A 567 12.08 5.99 10.69
CA THR A 567 13.31 5.20 10.62
C THR A 567 13.29 4.09 11.67
N HIS A 568 13.98 4.25 12.80
CA HIS A 568 14.20 3.18 13.79
C HIS A 568 12.91 2.61 14.41
N ASP A 569 11.90 3.46 14.65
CA ASP A 569 10.63 3.04 15.25
C ASP A 569 9.51 2.81 14.23
N PHE A 570 9.81 2.92 12.93
CA PHE A 570 8.90 2.57 11.85
C PHE A 570 8.93 1.06 11.62
N THR A 571 8.32 0.30 12.54
CA THR A 571 8.40 -1.17 12.56
C THR A 571 7.02 -1.82 12.52
N PRO A 572 6.90 -3.07 12.00
CA PRO A 572 5.67 -3.86 12.10
C PRO A 572 5.18 -4.04 13.54
N PHE A 573 6.05 -3.96 14.55
CA PHE A 573 5.62 -4.06 15.95
C PHE A 573 4.96 -2.76 16.45
N ASN A 574 5.48 -1.58 16.09
CA ASN A 574 4.87 -0.33 16.54
C ASN A 574 3.60 0.01 15.73
N LEU A 575 3.58 -0.31 14.43
CA LEU A 575 2.49 0.03 13.52
C LEU A 575 1.45 -1.08 13.35
N THR A 576 1.68 -2.28 13.89
CA THR A 576 1.08 -3.57 13.49
C THR A 576 1.57 -4.05 12.12
N ALA A 577 1.48 -5.34 11.87
CA ALA A 577 1.95 -5.93 10.61
C ALA A 577 1.12 -5.44 9.42
N TRP A 578 -0.20 -5.33 9.60
CA TRP A 578 -1.09 -4.74 8.60
C TRP A 578 -0.86 -3.23 8.45
N GLY A 579 -0.82 -2.48 9.55
CA GLY A 579 -0.66 -1.02 9.49
C GLY A 579 0.66 -0.62 8.83
N PHE A 580 1.74 -1.36 9.13
CA PHE A 580 3.02 -1.21 8.46
C PHE A 580 2.90 -1.44 6.95
N ALA A 581 2.26 -2.53 6.51
CA ALA A 581 2.06 -2.83 5.10
C ALA A 581 1.15 -1.81 4.38
N ASP A 582 0.08 -1.34 5.04
CA ASP A 582 -0.91 -0.41 4.47
C ASP A 582 -0.28 0.95 4.12
N CYS A 583 0.60 1.46 4.97
CA CYS A 583 1.23 2.76 4.75
C CYS A 583 2.53 2.70 3.92
N GLN A 584 2.98 1.52 3.46
CA GLN A 584 4.16 1.42 2.61
C GLN A 584 3.95 2.09 1.24
N ARG A 585 5.05 2.58 0.68
CA ARG A 585 5.12 2.98 -0.73
C ARG A 585 4.90 1.77 -1.62
N GLN A 586 4.10 1.94 -2.67
CA GLN A 586 3.86 0.91 -3.68
C GLN A 586 4.21 1.47 -5.06
N PRO A 587 5.46 1.33 -5.53
CA PRO A 587 5.92 1.90 -6.79
C PRO A 587 5.13 1.40 -8.01
N ASP A 588 4.65 0.16 -7.95
CA ASP A 588 3.88 -0.48 -9.03
C ASP A 588 2.36 -0.20 -8.93
N ALA A 589 1.93 0.65 -7.99
CA ALA A 589 0.53 1.10 -7.95
C ALA A 589 0.21 1.99 -9.16
N PHE A 590 -1.08 2.03 -9.53
CA PHE A 590 -1.55 2.84 -10.66
C PHE A 590 -1.25 4.34 -10.45
N GLY A 591 -1.11 5.11 -11.54
CA GLY A 591 -0.71 6.52 -11.45
C GLY A 591 0.77 6.71 -11.09
N PHE A 592 1.66 5.83 -11.56
CA PHE A 592 3.10 5.86 -11.27
C PHE A 592 3.45 5.75 -9.78
N GLY A 593 2.69 4.94 -9.04
CA GLY A 593 2.87 4.75 -7.60
C GLY A 593 2.18 5.79 -6.73
N SER A 594 1.18 6.53 -7.27
CA SER A 594 0.44 7.57 -6.55
C SER A 594 -0.21 7.03 -5.29
N ALA A 595 0.13 7.62 -4.14
CA ALA A 595 -0.52 7.31 -2.86
C ALA A 595 -1.69 8.26 -2.59
N LEU A 596 -1.61 9.51 -3.06
CA LEU A 596 -2.69 10.49 -2.92
C LEU A 596 -3.96 10.02 -3.66
N GLY A 597 -3.82 9.43 -4.85
CA GLY A 597 -4.95 8.86 -5.57
C GLY A 597 -5.60 7.69 -4.85
N ARG A 598 -4.80 6.85 -4.16
CA ARG A 598 -5.35 5.78 -3.31
C ARG A 598 -6.10 6.35 -2.11
N LEU A 599 -5.59 7.43 -1.51
CA LEU A 599 -6.28 8.13 -0.42
C LEU A 599 -7.61 8.70 -0.89
N PHE A 600 -7.69 9.31 -2.09
CA PHE A 600 -8.94 9.82 -2.67
C PHE A 600 -9.95 8.70 -2.88
N LEU A 601 -9.53 7.58 -3.49
CA LEU A 601 -10.41 6.44 -3.73
C LEU A 601 -10.84 5.72 -2.45
N ARG A 602 -10.07 5.80 -1.36
CA ARG A 602 -10.43 5.26 -0.04
C ARG A 602 -11.44 6.14 0.69
N THR A 603 -11.29 7.46 0.59
CA THR A 603 -12.02 8.41 1.44
C THR A 603 -13.22 9.06 0.73
N LEU A 604 -13.27 8.97 -0.60
CA LEU A 604 -14.31 9.47 -1.50
C LEU A 604 -14.58 8.46 -2.65
N PRO A 605 -14.86 7.17 -2.36
CA PRO A 605 -14.90 6.09 -3.36
C PRO A 605 -15.91 6.31 -4.49
N GLU A 606 -17.04 6.98 -4.20
CA GLU A 606 -18.09 7.23 -5.20
C GLU A 606 -17.84 8.47 -6.06
N GLN A 607 -16.78 9.24 -5.78
CA GLN A 607 -16.54 10.54 -6.41
C GLN A 607 -15.50 10.49 -7.55
N PHE A 608 -14.77 9.38 -7.65
CA PHE A 608 -13.70 9.15 -8.61
C PHE A 608 -13.81 7.74 -9.21
N THR A 609 -13.22 7.55 -10.39
CA THR A 609 -13.15 6.25 -11.05
C THR A 609 -11.76 5.63 -10.92
N GLU A 610 -11.69 4.32 -11.11
CA GLU A 610 -10.48 3.49 -11.03
C GLU A 610 -9.34 3.93 -11.95
N ASN A 611 -9.62 4.77 -12.95
CA ASN A 611 -8.66 5.26 -13.93
C ASN A 611 -8.71 6.78 -14.14
N SER A 612 -9.30 7.53 -13.21
CA SER A 612 -9.46 8.99 -13.35
C SER A 612 -8.14 9.74 -13.17
N THR A 613 -7.81 10.62 -14.11
CA THR A 613 -6.67 11.56 -13.94
C THR A 613 -6.83 12.51 -12.77
N TYR A 614 -8.07 12.84 -12.37
CA TYR A 614 -8.34 13.66 -11.19
C TYR A 614 -8.03 12.94 -9.87
N ALA A 615 -8.01 11.60 -9.89
CA ALA A 615 -7.61 10.82 -8.73
C ALA A 615 -6.09 10.61 -8.70
N PHE A 616 -5.49 10.17 -9.81
CA PHE A 616 -4.09 9.71 -9.83
C PHE A 616 -3.05 10.79 -10.15
N PHE A 617 -3.46 11.94 -10.72
CA PHE A 617 -2.56 13.06 -11.00
C PHE A 617 -3.09 14.42 -10.49
N PRO A 618 -3.64 14.51 -9.26
CA PRO A 618 -4.35 15.70 -8.79
C PRO A 618 -3.45 16.94 -8.63
N LEU A 619 -2.13 16.74 -8.52
CA LEU A 619 -1.14 17.81 -8.36
C LEU A 619 -0.70 18.42 -9.71
N MET A 620 -1.21 17.88 -10.82
CA MET A 620 -1.02 18.36 -12.18
C MET A 620 -2.37 18.78 -12.74
N THR A 621 -2.41 19.78 -13.62
CA THR A 621 -3.66 20.12 -14.29
C THR A 621 -4.05 19.03 -15.30
N PRO A 622 -5.36 18.76 -15.49
CA PRO A 622 -5.83 17.79 -16.48
C PRO A 622 -5.36 18.14 -17.91
N GLN A 623 -5.25 19.44 -18.22
CA GLN A 623 -4.72 19.92 -19.49
C GLN A 623 -3.26 19.49 -19.69
N ALA A 624 -2.40 19.63 -18.67
CA ALA A 624 -1.00 19.23 -18.75
C ALA A 624 -0.87 17.71 -18.85
N MET A 625 -1.61 16.96 -18.03
CA MET A 625 -1.57 15.49 -18.05
C MET A 625 -2.08 14.89 -19.36
N THR A 626 -3.05 15.53 -20.02
CA THR A 626 -3.50 15.10 -21.35
C THR A 626 -2.34 15.09 -22.36
N VAL A 627 -1.45 16.09 -22.30
CA VAL A 627 -0.26 16.16 -23.16
C VAL A 627 0.75 15.08 -22.75
N TYR A 628 1.12 15.02 -21.47
CA TYR A 628 2.15 14.09 -21.02
C TYR A 628 1.75 12.62 -21.19
N LEU A 629 0.50 12.24 -20.89
CA LEU A 629 0.03 10.87 -21.08
C LEU A 629 -0.05 10.49 -22.56
N LYS A 630 -0.31 11.46 -23.45
CA LYS A 630 -0.23 11.24 -24.90
C LYS A 630 1.21 10.98 -25.33
N ASP A 631 2.16 11.77 -24.88
CA ASP A 631 3.59 11.61 -25.20
C ASP A 631 4.15 10.29 -24.67
N LEU A 632 3.63 9.81 -23.53
CA LEU A 632 3.95 8.50 -22.94
C LEU A 632 3.22 7.32 -23.60
N ASN A 633 2.28 7.55 -24.53
CA ASN A 633 1.39 6.54 -25.13
C ASN A 633 0.51 5.80 -24.10
N LEU A 634 0.03 6.52 -23.08
CA LEU A 634 -0.81 5.99 -21.99
C LEU A 634 -2.24 6.55 -21.99
N SER A 635 -2.62 7.39 -22.96
CA SER A 635 -3.95 8.01 -23.00
C SER A 635 -5.12 7.03 -22.90
N ASP A 636 -5.01 5.85 -23.50
CA ASP A 636 -6.09 4.85 -23.50
C ASP A 636 -6.30 4.17 -22.13
N GLN A 637 -5.36 4.34 -21.20
CA GLN A 637 -5.44 3.76 -19.85
C GLN A 637 -6.16 4.67 -18.85
N TYR A 638 -6.27 5.96 -19.14
CA TYR A 638 -6.77 6.97 -18.21
C TYR A 638 -8.01 7.70 -18.73
N ASP A 639 -8.95 8.01 -17.85
CA ASP A 639 -10.06 8.91 -18.15
C ASP A 639 -9.66 10.36 -17.81
N MET A 640 -9.67 11.20 -18.85
CA MET A 640 -9.35 12.64 -18.76
C MET A 640 -10.56 13.48 -18.35
N LYS A 641 -11.77 12.91 -18.36
CA LYS A 641 -12.99 13.63 -18.03
C LYS A 641 -13.06 13.90 -16.53
N ARG A 642 -13.66 15.03 -16.19
CA ARG A 642 -14.03 15.33 -14.80
C ARG A 642 -15.01 14.25 -14.31
N PRO A 643 -14.68 13.50 -13.25
CA PRO A 643 -15.49 12.37 -12.81
C PRO A 643 -16.79 12.84 -12.14
N THR A 644 -17.86 12.07 -12.34
CA THR A 644 -19.19 12.28 -11.75
C THR A 644 -19.46 11.30 -10.61
N THR A 645 -20.37 11.68 -9.71
CA THR A 645 -20.79 10.86 -8.56
C THR A 645 -21.43 9.55 -9.01
N ARG A 646 -21.05 8.44 -8.38
CA ARG A 646 -21.65 7.11 -8.53
C ARG A 646 -22.66 6.86 -7.39
N ASN A 647 -23.65 6.00 -7.66
CA ASN A 647 -24.66 5.65 -6.66
C ASN A 647 -24.12 4.51 -5.76
N PRO A 648 -24.09 4.67 -4.42
CA PRO A 648 -23.50 3.70 -3.49
C PRO A 648 -24.20 2.32 -3.48
N GLY A 649 -25.37 2.20 -4.12
CA GLY A 649 -26.12 0.94 -4.21
C GLY A 649 -26.95 0.64 -2.96
N VAL A 650 -27.74 -0.44 -3.01
CA VAL A 650 -28.64 -0.87 -1.92
C VAL A 650 -28.38 -2.32 -1.51
N VAL A 651 -28.79 -2.71 -0.31
CA VAL A 651 -28.59 -4.07 0.24
C VAL A 651 -29.96 -4.74 0.43
N ALA A 652 -30.12 -5.96 -0.09
CA ALA A 652 -31.28 -6.82 0.17
C ALA A 652 -30.85 -7.99 1.07
N MET A 653 -31.56 -8.19 2.18
CA MET A 653 -31.22 -9.22 3.19
C MET A 653 -32.35 -10.23 3.44
N ASP A 654 -33.59 -9.90 3.09
CA ASP A 654 -34.73 -10.81 3.28
C ASP A 654 -34.68 -11.98 2.29
N TYR A 655 -35.10 -13.17 2.74
CA TYR A 655 -35.06 -14.40 1.95
C TYR A 655 -35.87 -14.30 0.66
N THR A 656 -37.07 -13.71 0.72
CA THR A 656 -37.96 -13.57 -0.45
C THR A 656 -37.39 -12.55 -1.42
N GLN A 657 -36.94 -11.40 -0.91
CA GLN A 657 -36.33 -10.35 -1.74
C GLN A 657 -35.08 -10.87 -2.47
N VAL A 658 -34.15 -11.50 -1.74
CA VAL A 658 -32.92 -12.07 -2.31
C VAL A 658 -33.26 -13.15 -3.33
N GLY A 659 -34.18 -14.07 -3.00
CA GLY A 659 -34.59 -15.17 -3.86
C GLY A 659 -35.29 -14.72 -5.16
N ASN A 660 -36.01 -13.59 -5.12
CA ASN A 660 -36.65 -13.00 -6.29
C ASN A 660 -35.64 -12.26 -7.17
N ILE A 661 -34.82 -11.38 -6.58
CA ILE A 661 -33.85 -10.57 -7.34
C ILE A 661 -32.81 -11.44 -8.02
N ILE A 662 -32.30 -12.50 -7.36
CA ILE A 662 -31.27 -13.37 -7.94
C ILE A 662 -31.76 -14.16 -9.15
N LYS A 663 -33.09 -14.36 -9.31
CA LYS A 663 -33.71 -15.09 -10.42
C LYS A 663 -34.30 -14.18 -11.49
N ASP A 664 -34.43 -12.88 -11.22
CA ASP A 664 -35.03 -11.93 -12.15
C ASP A 664 -34.00 -11.50 -13.21
N PRO A 665 -34.26 -11.74 -14.51
CA PRO A 665 -33.34 -11.38 -15.60
C PRO A 665 -33.08 -9.88 -15.73
N LYS A 666 -33.85 -9.02 -15.05
CA LYS A 666 -33.61 -7.57 -15.01
C LYS A 666 -32.39 -7.19 -14.17
N PHE A 667 -31.91 -8.10 -13.32
CA PHE A 667 -30.74 -7.89 -12.45
C PHE A 667 -29.57 -8.69 -12.98
N ILE A 668 -28.64 -8.01 -13.64
CA ILE A 668 -27.53 -8.65 -14.34
C ILE A 668 -26.28 -8.73 -13.46
N ALA A 669 -25.52 -9.82 -13.60
CA ALA A 669 -24.20 -9.92 -13.00
C ALA A 669 -23.20 -9.03 -13.75
N HIS A 670 -22.35 -8.31 -13.02
CA HIS A 670 -21.33 -7.42 -13.60
C HIS A 670 -20.10 -8.18 -14.15
N TYR A 671 -20.03 -9.50 -13.91
CA TYR A 671 -18.89 -10.36 -14.25
C TYR A 671 -18.65 -10.49 -15.76
N GLU A 672 -19.71 -10.41 -16.57
CA GLU A 672 -19.59 -10.59 -18.02
C GLU A 672 -18.71 -9.51 -18.67
N LYS A 673 -18.86 -8.25 -18.22
CA LYS A 673 -17.99 -7.16 -18.69
C LYS A 673 -16.54 -7.40 -18.30
N ARG A 674 -16.27 -7.75 -17.03
CA ARG A 674 -14.91 -8.01 -16.55
C ARG A 674 -14.28 -9.24 -17.21
N ALA A 675 -15.04 -10.31 -17.42
CA ALA A 675 -14.54 -11.49 -18.13
C ALA A 675 -14.16 -11.16 -19.58
N LYS A 676 -14.95 -10.36 -20.30
CA LYS A 676 -14.65 -9.91 -21.68
C LYS A 676 -13.38 -9.05 -21.77
N ASP A 677 -13.04 -8.32 -20.71
CA ASP A 677 -11.82 -7.50 -20.65
C ASP A 677 -10.52 -8.34 -20.64
N VAL A 678 -10.60 -9.63 -20.25
CA VAL A 678 -9.42 -10.47 -19.99
C VAL A 678 -9.44 -11.83 -20.70
N VAL A 679 -10.62 -12.36 -21.06
CA VAL A 679 -10.80 -13.61 -21.80
C VAL A 679 -11.40 -13.32 -23.17
N SER A 680 -10.74 -13.80 -24.23
CA SER A 680 -11.20 -13.67 -25.62
C SER A 680 -11.77 -14.97 -26.17
N GLY A 681 -12.81 -14.88 -27.00
CA GLY A 681 -13.47 -16.03 -27.62
C GLY A 681 -14.57 -16.66 -26.77
N LYS A 682 -15.13 -17.79 -27.25
CA LYS A 682 -16.21 -18.53 -26.59
C LYS A 682 -15.65 -19.51 -25.55
N GLY A 683 -16.51 -20.00 -24.65
CA GLY A 683 -16.19 -21.10 -23.73
C GLY A 683 -16.03 -20.69 -22.26
N PHE A 684 -15.85 -19.41 -21.93
CA PHE A 684 -15.83 -18.95 -20.54
C PHE A 684 -17.26 -18.83 -19.98
N PHE A 685 -17.90 -19.98 -19.74
CA PHE A 685 -19.33 -20.10 -19.42
C PHE A 685 -19.71 -19.59 -18.02
N SER A 686 -18.74 -19.29 -17.15
CA SER A 686 -19.00 -18.88 -15.76
C SER A 686 -19.39 -17.41 -15.61
N ALA A 687 -19.18 -16.56 -16.61
CA ALA A 687 -19.55 -15.16 -16.54
C ALA A 687 -21.00 -14.86 -16.96
N PRO A 688 -21.53 -15.40 -18.09
CA PRO A 688 -22.88 -15.13 -18.55
C PRO A 688 -23.98 -15.54 -17.54
N GLU A 689 -25.14 -14.87 -17.64
CA GLU A 689 -26.29 -15.16 -16.77
C GLU A 689 -26.99 -16.46 -17.15
N ASP A 690 -27.03 -16.81 -18.44
CA ASP A 690 -27.54 -18.10 -18.89
C ASP A 690 -26.65 -19.26 -18.45
N ARG A 691 -27.22 -20.20 -17.70
CA ARG A 691 -26.55 -21.39 -17.16
C ARG A 691 -26.61 -22.62 -18.06
N THR A 692 -27.22 -22.52 -19.24
CA THR A 692 -27.42 -23.67 -20.13
C THR A 692 -26.08 -24.27 -20.57
N GLU A 693 -25.12 -23.43 -20.93
CA GLU A 693 -23.78 -23.85 -21.35
C GLU A 693 -23.03 -24.56 -20.21
N GLN A 694 -23.05 -23.98 -19.01
CA GLN A 694 -22.49 -24.58 -17.80
C GLN A 694 -23.02 -25.99 -17.56
N LYS A 695 -24.36 -26.15 -17.47
CA LYS A 695 -24.98 -27.45 -17.19
C LYS A 695 -24.56 -28.51 -18.20
N ARG A 696 -24.42 -28.12 -19.47
CA ARG A 696 -23.97 -29.01 -20.55
C ARG A 696 -22.51 -29.43 -20.37
N VAL A 697 -21.60 -28.51 -20.03
CA VAL A 697 -20.19 -28.80 -19.75
C VAL A 697 -20.05 -29.71 -18.54
N LEU A 698 -20.68 -29.35 -17.41
CA LEU A 698 -20.59 -30.12 -16.17
C LEU A 698 -21.23 -31.51 -16.30
N GLY A 699 -22.33 -31.64 -17.05
CA GLY A 699 -22.93 -32.93 -17.38
C GLY A 699 -21.97 -33.84 -18.16
N ALA A 700 -21.10 -33.28 -19.01
CA ALA A 700 -20.08 -34.07 -19.70
C ALA A 700 -18.86 -34.43 -18.82
N LEU A 701 -18.62 -33.71 -17.73
CA LEU A 701 -17.51 -33.94 -16.80
C LEU A 701 -17.87 -34.89 -15.66
N ALA A 702 -19.08 -34.82 -15.13
CA ALA A 702 -19.49 -35.55 -13.94
C ALA A 702 -20.91 -36.15 -14.02
N GLY A 703 -21.55 -36.13 -15.19
CA GLY A 703 -22.93 -36.60 -15.37
C GLY A 703 -23.09 -38.12 -15.47
N THR A 704 -22.00 -38.88 -15.61
CA THR A 704 -22.04 -40.36 -15.55
C THR A 704 -21.68 -40.85 -14.15
N SER A 705 -22.22 -42.02 -13.77
CA SER A 705 -21.94 -42.65 -12.48
C SER A 705 -20.44 -42.91 -12.29
N GLU A 706 -19.75 -43.30 -13.36
CA GLU A 706 -18.32 -43.59 -13.36
C GLU A 706 -17.48 -42.32 -13.13
N ALA A 707 -17.77 -41.23 -13.87
CA ALA A 707 -17.04 -39.98 -13.73
C ALA A 707 -17.27 -39.34 -12.34
N SER A 708 -18.49 -39.46 -11.80
CA SER A 708 -18.79 -39.02 -10.44
C SER A 708 -18.04 -39.87 -9.39
N ALA A 709 -17.83 -41.17 -9.62
CA ALA A 709 -17.06 -42.04 -8.73
C ALA A 709 -15.55 -41.74 -8.78
N GLU A 710 -15.00 -41.44 -9.96
CA GLU A 710 -13.60 -41.04 -10.13
C GLU A 710 -13.31 -39.69 -9.44
N LEU A 711 -14.20 -38.71 -9.61
CA LEU A 711 -14.10 -37.40 -8.95
C LEU A 711 -14.04 -37.54 -7.43
N THR A 712 -15.01 -38.27 -6.86
CA THR A 712 -15.14 -38.44 -5.41
C THR A 712 -13.96 -39.22 -4.82
N LYS A 713 -13.47 -40.24 -5.53
CA LYS A 713 -12.25 -40.97 -5.18
C LYS A 713 -11.02 -40.06 -5.18
N PHE A 714 -10.84 -39.24 -6.22
CA PHE A 714 -9.69 -38.32 -6.32
C PHE A 714 -9.60 -37.40 -5.11
N PHE A 715 -10.68 -36.71 -4.77
CA PHE A 715 -10.66 -35.72 -3.68
C PHE A 715 -10.41 -36.38 -2.31
N PHE A 716 -10.95 -37.58 -2.07
CA PHE A 716 -10.64 -38.33 -0.86
C PHE A 716 -9.15 -38.74 -0.79
N GLU A 717 -8.62 -39.39 -1.83
CA GLU A 717 -7.25 -39.91 -1.85
C GLU A 717 -6.21 -38.78 -1.83
N LYS A 718 -6.43 -37.72 -2.64
CA LYS A 718 -5.50 -36.58 -2.73
C LYS A 718 -5.43 -35.80 -1.43
N THR A 719 -6.54 -35.64 -0.72
CA THR A 719 -6.56 -35.04 0.63
C THR A 719 -5.67 -35.83 1.59
N GLN A 720 -5.82 -37.15 1.66
CA GLN A 720 -5.01 -37.99 2.54
C GLN A 720 -3.53 -38.00 2.13
N GLU A 721 -3.24 -38.03 0.84
CA GLU A 721 -1.89 -37.96 0.29
C GLU A 721 -1.18 -36.68 0.74
N LEU A 722 -1.81 -35.52 0.53
CA LEU A 722 -1.21 -34.22 0.85
C LEU A 722 -1.04 -34.00 2.35
N ILE A 723 -1.94 -34.53 3.20
CA ILE A 723 -1.74 -34.47 4.66
C ILE A 723 -0.50 -35.28 5.06
N LYS A 724 -0.32 -36.47 4.50
CA LYS A 724 0.84 -37.32 4.82
C LYS A 724 2.14 -36.80 4.26
N SER A 725 2.15 -36.31 3.01
CA SER A 725 3.36 -35.85 2.34
C SER A 725 3.87 -34.49 2.84
N ASN A 726 2.97 -33.59 3.23
CA ASN A 726 3.34 -32.25 3.72
C ASN A 726 3.45 -32.16 5.25
N SER A 727 3.14 -33.24 5.98
CA SER A 727 3.34 -33.27 7.42
C SER A 727 4.79 -33.50 7.82
N PHE A 728 5.16 -33.06 9.02
CA PHE A 728 6.47 -33.27 9.62
C PHE A 728 6.35 -33.79 11.05
N ASN A 729 7.35 -34.55 11.49
CA ASN A 729 7.36 -35.14 12.83
C ASN A 729 7.69 -34.08 13.89
N LEU A 730 6.97 -34.11 15.01
CA LEU A 730 7.39 -33.40 16.21
C LEU A 730 8.55 -34.15 16.88
N SER A 731 9.56 -33.42 17.32
CA SER A 731 10.78 -34.02 17.91
C SER A 731 10.42 -34.94 19.09
N GLY A 732 10.89 -36.19 19.03
CA GLY A 732 10.66 -37.18 20.09
C GLY A 732 9.23 -37.72 20.19
N SER A 733 8.35 -37.48 19.22
CA SER A 733 6.96 -37.97 19.21
C SER A 733 6.59 -38.67 17.91
N LYS A 734 5.57 -39.55 17.97
CA LYS A 734 4.85 -40.07 16.80
C LYS A 734 3.81 -39.09 16.23
N THR A 735 3.66 -37.93 16.88
CA THR A 735 2.76 -36.87 16.43
C THR A 735 3.36 -36.17 15.22
N ARG A 736 2.52 -36.00 14.19
CA ARG A 736 2.82 -35.22 12.99
C ARG A 736 2.04 -33.93 12.99
N SER A 737 2.60 -32.89 12.39
CA SER A 737 1.97 -31.58 12.21
C SER A 737 1.93 -31.22 10.73
N VAL A 738 0.84 -30.58 10.29
CA VAL A 738 0.69 -30.05 8.93
C VAL A 738 -0.12 -28.76 8.94
N ASN A 739 0.19 -27.82 8.03
CA ASN A 739 -0.68 -26.68 7.78
C ASN A 739 -1.79 -27.10 6.82
N LEU A 740 -2.96 -27.40 7.37
CA LEU A 740 -4.10 -27.96 6.64
C LEU A 740 -4.60 -26.99 5.56
N VAL A 741 -4.60 -25.68 5.80
CA VAL A 741 -5.05 -24.71 4.79
C VAL A 741 -4.01 -24.57 3.68
N ARG A 742 -2.77 -24.22 4.05
CA ARG A 742 -1.71 -23.89 3.08
C ARG A 742 -1.31 -25.09 2.23
N ASP A 743 -1.13 -26.24 2.86
CA ASP A 743 -0.48 -27.40 2.24
C ASP A 743 -1.46 -28.47 1.76
N VAL A 744 -2.76 -28.35 2.07
CA VAL A 744 -3.78 -29.35 1.72
C VAL A 744 -4.99 -28.69 1.06
N LEU A 745 -5.79 -27.92 1.79
CA LEU A 745 -7.10 -27.43 1.31
C LEU A 745 -7.00 -26.49 0.11
N LYS A 746 -5.94 -25.68 0.04
CA LYS A 746 -5.62 -24.89 -1.16
C LYS A 746 -5.18 -25.74 -2.33
N LEU A 747 -4.45 -26.82 -2.07
CA LEU A 747 -3.73 -27.55 -3.11
C LEU A 747 -4.55 -28.69 -3.71
N VAL A 748 -5.46 -29.33 -2.95
CA VAL A 748 -6.29 -30.43 -3.46
C VAL A 748 -7.09 -30.03 -4.71
N PRO A 749 -7.84 -28.91 -4.74
CA PRO A 749 -8.51 -28.46 -5.96
C PRO A 749 -7.55 -28.12 -7.10
N ILE A 750 -6.35 -27.62 -6.79
CA ILE A 750 -5.34 -27.22 -7.78
C ILE A 750 -4.75 -28.43 -8.49
N HIS A 751 -4.44 -29.51 -7.76
CA HIS A 751 -4.00 -30.77 -8.37
C HIS A 751 -5.06 -31.37 -9.29
N TRP A 752 -6.34 -31.30 -8.90
CA TRP A 752 -7.44 -31.77 -9.74
C TRP A 752 -7.51 -31.00 -11.07
N ILE A 753 -7.50 -29.68 -11.01
CA ILE A 753 -7.63 -28.86 -12.23
C ILE A 753 -6.39 -28.93 -13.12
N ALA A 754 -5.21 -29.19 -12.55
CA ALA A 754 -3.98 -29.36 -13.32
C ALA A 754 -3.99 -30.68 -14.10
N ASP A 755 -4.43 -31.78 -13.46
CA ASP A 755 -4.65 -33.06 -14.12
C ASP A 755 -5.70 -32.94 -15.23
N LEU A 756 -6.75 -32.14 -15.01
CA LEU A 756 -7.82 -31.89 -15.97
C LEU A 756 -7.34 -31.10 -17.19
N SER A 757 -6.47 -30.11 -16.99
CA SER A 757 -6.01 -29.18 -18.03
C SER A 757 -4.69 -29.58 -18.69
N GLY A 758 -4.05 -30.67 -18.23
CA GLY A 758 -2.74 -31.10 -18.71
C GLY A 758 -1.57 -30.23 -18.25
N LEU A 759 -1.75 -29.42 -17.20
CA LEU A 759 -0.69 -28.58 -16.64
C LEU A 759 0.21 -29.42 -15.73
N LYS A 760 1.53 -29.21 -15.83
CA LYS A 760 2.51 -29.93 -14.99
C LYS A 760 2.79 -29.16 -13.70
N ILE A 761 2.33 -29.68 -12.57
CA ILE A 761 2.68 -29.15 -11.25
C ILE A 761 4.10 -29.57 -10.87
N LYS A 762 4.92 -28.60 -10.46
CA LYS A 762 6.29 -28.82 -9.98
C LYS A 762 6.39 -28.66 -8.45
N ASN A 763 7.35 -29.34 -7.82
CA ASN A 763 7.50 -29.33 -6.35
C ASN A 763 8.29 -28.10 -5.86
N SER A 764 9.21 -27.59 -6.68
CA SER A 764 10.01 -26.40 -6.38
C SER A 764 10.22 -25.53 -7.62
N SER A 765 10.70 -24.30 -7.43
CA SER A 765 10.99 -23.37 -8.53
C SER A 765 12.04 -23.90 -9.52
N SER A 766 12.94 -24.77 -9.05
CA SER A 766 14.04 -25.40 -9.80
C SER A 766 13.65 -26.66 -10.60
N ASP A 767 12.45 -27.21 -10.39
CA ASP A 767 12.01 -28.43 -11.05
C ASP A 767 11.41 -28.16 -12.45
N ASP A 768 11.52 -29.13 -13.36
CA ASP A 768 10.88 -29.08 -14.69
C ASP A 768 9.35 -29.20 -14.55
N GLY A 769 8.63 -28.17 -14.98
CA GLY A 769 7.16 -28.10 -14.92
C GLY A 769 6.64 -26.70 -15.21
N ASP A 770 5.31 -26.55 -15.28
CA ASP A 770 4.69 -25.28 -15.65
C ASP A 770 4.58 -24.32 -14.47
N PHE A 771 4.01 -24.78 -13.35
CA PHE A 771 3.77 -23.97 -12.14
C PHE A 771 3.91 -24.81 -10.88
N THR A 772 4.33 -24.21 -9.76
CA THR A 772 4.05 -24.78 -8.44
C THR A 772 2.55 -24.66 -8.15
N ALA A 773 2.03 -25.50 -7.26
CA ALA A 773 0.61 -25.44 -6.89
C ALA A 773 0.24 -24.09 -6.24
N THR A 774 1.16 -23.49 -5.46
CA THR A 774 0.99 -22.17 -4.87
C THR A 774 0.95 -21.06 -5.91
N GLU A 775 1.85 -21.08 -6.91
CA GLU A 775 1.83 -20.12 -8.02
C GLU A 775 0.49 -20.19 -8.76
N LEU A 776 0.05 -21.41 -9.14
CA LEU A 776 -1.20 -21.59 -9.87
C LEU A 776 -2.41 -21.13 -9.05
N TYR A 777 -2.44 -21.41 -7.74
CA TYR A 777 -3.47 -20.91 -6.83
C TYR A 777 -3.52 -19.37 -6.82
N GLY A 778 -2.37 -18.71 -6.71
CA GLY A 778 -2.27 -17.25 -6.73
C GLY A 778 -2.79 -16.65 -8.04
N MET A 779 -2.37 -17.20 -9.19
CA MET A 779 -2.83 -16.75 -10.51
C MET A 779 -4.36 -16.87 -10.65
N LEU A 780 -4.92 -18.01 -10.25
CA LEU A 780 -6.36 -18.25 -10.31
C LEU A 780 -7.12 -17.36 -9.32
N GLY A 781 -6.53 -17.06 -8.15
CA GLY A 781 -7.11 -16.17 -7.15
C GLY A 781 -7.20 -14.74 -7.63
N ASP A 782 -6.20 -14.25 -8.36
CA ASP A 782 -6.25 -12.93 -9.00
C ASP A 782 -7.33 -12.88 -10.09
N ILE A 783 -7.41 -13.90 -10.95
CA ILE A 783 -8.43 -14.00 -12.00
C ILE A 783 -9.83 -14.02 -11.37
N TYR A 784 -10.02 -14.84 -10.33
CA TYR A 784 -11.29 -14.92 -9.62
C TYR A 784 -11.66 -13.58 -8.97
N SER A 785 -10.71 -12.95 -8.25
CA SER A 785 -10.93 -11.65 -7.60
C SER A 785 -11.35 -10.59 -8.60
N TYR A 786 -10.66 -10.51 -9.73
CA TYR A 786 -10.99 -9.53 -10.77
C TYR A 786 -12.37 -9.79 -11.36
N ILE A 787 -12.70 -11.03 -11.74
CA ILE A 787 -13.94 -11.31 -12.46
C ILE A 787 -15.16 -11.28 -11.52
N PHE A 788 -15.08 -11.90 -10.34
CA PHE A 788 -16.24 -12.22 -9.51
C PHE A 788 -16.36 -11.41 -8.21
N LEU A 789 -15.27 -10.85 -7.69
CA LEU A 789 -15.30 -10.13 -6.42
C LEU A 789 -15.36 -8.62 -6.61
N ASP A 790 -15.82 -7.92 -5.58
CA ASP A 790 -15.55 -6.50 -5.49
C ASP A 790 -14.06 -6.29 -5.25
N VAL A 791 -13.48 -5.26 -5.85
CA VAL A 791 -12.05 -4.95 -5.73
C VAL A 791 -11.96 -3.48 -5.41
N GLU A 792 -11.15 -3.13 -4.41
CA GLU A 792 -10.84 -1.74 -4.10
C GLU A 792 -10.44 -0.99 -5.38
N LEU A 793 -11.06 0.15 -5.63
CA LEU A 793 -10.91 0.89 -6.89
C LEU A 793 -9.43 1.21 -7.21
N SER A 794 -8.63 1.49 -6.18
CA SER A 794 -7.20 1.78 -6.30
C SER A 794 -6.35 0.61 -6.78
N LYS A 795 -6.82 -0.63 -6.63
CA LYS A 795 -6.13 -1.87 -7.03
C LYS A 795 -6.64 -2.42 -8.37
N LEU A 796 -7.81 -1.98 -8.84
CA LEU A 796 -8.53 -2.59 -9.94
C LEU A 796 -7.75 -2.57 -11.27
N MET A 797 -7.10 -1.46 -11.60
CA MET A 797 -6.35 -1.34 -12.87
C MET A 797 -5.08 -2.22 -12.89
N VAL A 798 -4.32 -2.22 -11.79
CA VAL A 798 -3.13 -3.09 -11.65
C VAL A 798 -3.52 -4.56 -11.67
N LEU A 799 -4.60 -4.92 -10.97
CA LEU A 799 -5.12 -6.28 -10.99
C LEU A 799 -5.57 -6.69 -12.40
N LYS A 800 -6.23 -5.80 -13.15
CA LYS A 800 -6.64 -6.06 -14.54
C LYS A 800 -5.46 -6.43 -15.42
N GLU A 801 -4.40 -5.62 -15.43
CA GLU A 801 -3.20 -5.86 -16.25
C GLU A 801 -2.51 -7.17 -15.87
N ARG A 802 -2.38 -7.43 -14.57
CA ARG A 802 -1.83 -8.67 -14.05
C ARG A 802 -2.66 -9.89 -14.48
N VAL A 803 -3.99 -9.80 -14.36
CA VAL A 803 -4.92 -10.85 -14.77
C VAL A 803 -4.87 -11.10 -16.28
N GLN A 804 -4.76 -10.07 -17.12
CA GLN A 804 -4.58 -10.24 -18.57
C GLN A 804 -3.32 -11.07 -18.87
N SER A 805 -2.24 -10.81 -18.15
CA SER A 805 -0.98 -11.56 -18.26
C SER A 805 -1.13 -13.01 -17.79
N HIS A 806 -1.81 -13.25 -16.66
CA HIS A 806 -2.09 -14.59 -16.15
C HIS A 806 -2.97 -15.41 -17.11
N VAL A 807 -4.07 -14.85 -17.60
CA VAL A 807 -4.99 -15.52 -18.53
C VAL A 807 -4.26 -15.90 -19.81
N LYS A 808 -3.47 -14.98 -20.38
CA LYS A 808 -2.67 -15.25 -21.57
C LYS A 808 -1.72 -16.43 -21.34
N LEU A 809 -0.93 -16.39 -20.26
CA LEU A 809 0.04 -17.43 -19.94
C LEU A 809 -0.62 -18.79 -19.69
N LEU A 810 -1.73 -18.83 -18.94
CA LEU A 810 -2.46 -20.06 -18.65
C LEU A 810 -3.04 -20.67 -19.93
N LEU A 811 -3.70 -19.87 -20.77
CA LEU A 811 -4.28 -20.37 -22.02
C LEU A 811 -3.20 -20.89 -22.98
N GLU A 812 -2.05 -20.22 -23.11
CA GLU A 812 -0.93 -20.71 -23.92
C GLU A 812 -0.43 -22.09 -23.45
N LYS A 813 -0.33 -22.29 -22.13
CA LYS A 813 0.09 -23.57 -21.53
C LYS A 813 -0.96 -24.66 -21.70
N ILE A 814 -2.23 -24.35 -21.47
CA ILE A 814 -3.35 -25.27 -21.65
C ILE A 814 -3.45 -25.70 -23.11
N GLU A 815 -3.41 -24.76 -24.06
CA GLU A 815 -3.45 -25.06 -25.50
C GLU A 815 -2.30 -25.97 -25.93
N THR A 816 -1.10 -25.72 -25.40
CA THR A 816 0.07 -26.59 -25.66
C THR A 816 -0.14 -27.99 -25.09
N GLY A 817 -0.75 -28.11 -23.91
CA GLY A 817 -1.13 -29.38 -23.28
C GLY A 817 -2.15 -30.16 -24.11
N LEU A 818 -3.18 -29.47 -24.64
CA LEU A 818 -4.26 -30.06 -25.44
C LEU A 818 -3.84 -30.41 -26.88
N GLY A 819 -2.90 -29.65 -27.48
CA GLY A 819 -2.52 -29.71 -28.91
C GLY A 819 -1.52 -30.81 -29.31
N GLY A 820 -1.37 -31.87 -28.52
CA GLY A 820 -0.34 -32.90 -28.72
C GLY A 820 -0.56 -33.83 -29.93
N SER A 821 -0.32 -33.37 -31.16
CA SER A 821 -0.04 -34.28 -32.29
C SER A 821 0.98 -33.77 -33.34
N ILE A 822 1.25 -32.46 -33.46
CA ILE A 822 2.13 -31.96 -34.54
C ILE A 822 3.48 -31.39 -34.06
N SER A 823 3.58 -30.83 -32.84
CA SER A 823 4.84 -30.22 -32.36
C SER A 823 5.82 -31.18 -31.67
N ARG A 824 5.38 -32.37 -31.24
CA ARG A 824 6.26 -33.36 -30.55
C ARG A 824 7.24 -34.08 -31.50
N MET A 825 7.18 -33.83 -32.80
CA MET A 825 7.95 -34.59 -33.81
C MET A 825 9.36 -34.03 -34.09
N LEU A 826 9.77 -32.92 -33.46
CA LEU A 826 11.04 -32.23 -33.80
C LEU A 826 12.07 -32.10 -32.65
N SER A 827 11.87 -32.76 -31.50
CA SER A 827 12.91 -32.79 -30.45
C SER A 827 13.68 -34.11 -30.46
N ILE A 828 14.98 -34.01 -30.72
CA ILE A 828 15.97 -35.12 -30.82
C ILE A 828 16.20 -35.81 -29.46
N SER A 829 15.59 -35.31 -28.37
CA SER A 829 15.71 -35.87 -27.01
C SER A 829 14.77 -37.05 -26.69
N ASN A 830 13.85 -37.41 -27.58
CA ASN A 830 12.76 -38.36 -27.29
C ASN A 830 13.07 -39.87 -27.53
N ILE A 831 14.32 -40.27 -27.75
CA ILE A 831 14.65 -41.70 -27.94
C ILE A 831 14.61 -42.50 -26.61
N LEU A 832 14.60 -41.84 -25.46
CA LEU A 832 14.60 -42.49 -24.13
C LEU A 832 13.23 -42.55 -23.42
N SER A 833 12.16 -42.01 -24.01
CA SER A 833 10.81 -42.01 -23.40
C SER A 833 9.92 -43.20 -23.81
N LEU A 834 10.48 -44.18 -24.53
CA LEU A 834 9.78 -45.37 -25.05
C LEU A 834 9.32 -46.38 -23.96
N PHE A 835 9.65 -46.17 -22.68
CA PHE A 835 9.40 -47.15 -21.59
C PHE A 835 8.55 -46.65 -20.40
N ARG A 836 7.75 -45.57 -20.55
CA ARG A 836 6.73 -45.19 -19.54
C ARG A 836 5.31 -45.37 -20.08
N PRO A 837 4.37 -45.98 -19.33
CA PRO A 837 2.99 -46.10 -19.76
C PRO A 837 2.35 -44.72 -19.82
N LYS A 838 1.78 -44.38 -20.98
CA LYS A 838 1.04 -43.12 -21.21
C LYS A 838 -0.29 -43.17 -20.44
N LYS A 839 -0.56 -42.20 -19.56
CA LYS A 839 -1.89 -42.01 -18.97
C LYS A 839 -2.87 -41.53 -20.06
N THR A 840 -4.03 -42.18 -20.12
CA THR A 840 -5.08 -42.09 -21.15
C THR A 840 -6.07 -40.94 -20.95
N THR A 841 -5.99 -40.18 -19.86
CA THR A 841 -6.97 -39.16 -19.47
C THR A 841 -6.95 -37.89 -20.34
N GLU A 842 -5.78 -37.48 -20.86
CA GLU A 842 -5.60 -36.25 -21.66
C GLU A 842 -6.47 -36.21 -22.94
N HIS A 843 -6.90 -37.38 -23.45
CA HIS A 843 -7.75 -37.45 -24.64
C HIS A 843 -9.26 -37.39 -24.36
N ILE A 844 -9.72 -37.72 -23.14
CA ILE A 844 -11.16 -37.91 -22.87
C ILE A 844 -11.88 -36.57 -22.77
N ILE A 845 -11.31 -35.60 -22.04
CA ILE A 845 -11.94 -34.29 -21.89
C ILE A 845 -11.96 -33.50 -23.19
N VAL A 846 -10.89 -33.57 -23.99
CA VAL A 846 -10.84 -32.98 -25.34
C VAL A 846 -11.95 -33.55 -26.22
N GLN A 847 -12.14 -34.88 -26.21
CA GLN A 847 -13.21 -35.52 -26.96
C GLN A 847 -14.61 -35.11 -26.46
N HIS A 848 -14.80 -34.96 -25.15
CA HIS A 848 -16.06 -34.49 -24.58
C HIS A 848 -16.34 -33.05 -25.02
N LEU A 849 -15.36 -32.15 -24.92
CA LEU A 849 -15.51 -30.76 -25.33
C LEU A 849 -15.76 -30.61 -26.83
N GLN A 850 -15.10 -31.43 -27.67
CA GLN A 850 -15.39 -31.48 -29.11
C GLN A 850 -16.84 -31.91 -29.40
N LYS A 851 -17.35 -32.94 -28.71
CA LYS A 851 -18.77 -33.36 -28.81
C LYS A 851 -19.73 -32.27 -28.36
N LEU A 852 -19.31 -31.38 -27.45
CA LEU A 852 -20.08 -30.22 -27.03
C LEU A 852 -20.03 -29.05 -28.03
N GLY A 853 -19.16 -29.11 -29.04
CA GLY A 853 -19.03 -28.11 -30.09
C GLY A 853 -17.84 -27.16 -29.92
N TYR A 854 -16.97 -27.37 -28.93
CA TYR A 854 -15.72 -26.61 -28.77
C TYR A 854 -14.62 -27.26 -29.59
N THR A 855 -14.37 -26.70 -30.77
CA THR A 855 -13.51 -27.32 -31.80
C THR A 855 -12.10 -26.75 -31.81
N SER A 856 -11.92 -25.50 -31.36
CA SER A 856 -10.60 -24.88 -31.27
C SER A 856 -9.95 -25.08 -29.89
N ALA A 857 -8.61 -25.11 -29.85
CA ALA A 857 -7.86 -25.21 -28.59
C ALA A 857 -8.13 -24.01 -27.66
N ARG A 858 -8.34 -22.81 -28.22
CA ARG A 858 -8.71 -21.60 -27.47
C ARG A 858 -10.07 -21.75 -26.77
N GLU A 859 -11.08 -22.23 -27.47
CA GLU A 859 -12.41 -22.46 -26.87
C GLU A 859 -12.36 -23.51 -25.76
N GLN A 860 -11.63 -24.62 -25.99
CA GLN A 860 -11.42 -25.65 -24.98
C GLN A 860 -10.64 -25.12 -23.77
N GLY A 861 -9.61 -24.31 -24.01
CA GLY A 861 -8.84 -23.63 -22.97
C GLY A 861 -9.70 -22.68 -22.13
N ASN A 862 -10.60 -21.92 -22.76
CA ASN A 862 -11.54 -21.05 -22.05
C ASN A 862 -12.53 -21.83 -21.17
N VAL A 863 -13.02 -22.99 -21.64
CA VAL A 863 -13.89 -23.88 -20.84
C VAL A 863 -13.14 -24.42 -19.63
N LEU A 864 -11.90 -24.86 -19.81
CA LEU A 864 -11.06 -25.33 -18.70
C LEU A 864 -10.76 -24.19 -17.72
N LEU A 865 -10.43 -23.00 -18.22
CA LEU A 865 -10.17 -21.83 -17.39
C LEU A 865 -11.40 -21.45 -16.53
N ALA A 866 -12.62 -21.54 -17.08
CA ALA A 866 -13.86 -21.29 -16.35
C ALA A 866 -14.08 -22.27 -15.18
N ILE A 867 -13.62 -23.52 -15.31
CA ILE A 867 -13.65 -24.51 -14.23
C ILE A 867 -12.53 -24.21 -13.21
N MET A 868 -11.32 -23.93 -13.71
CA MET A 868 -10.12 -23.69 -12.89
C MET A 868 -10.31 -22.54 -11.90
N VAL A 869 -10.91 -21.42 -12.32
CA VAL A 869 -11.10 -20.26 -11.44
C VAL A 869 -11.96 -20.58 -10.21
N GLY A 870 -12.94 -21.49 -10.35
CA GLY A 870 -13.79 -21.93 -9.23
C GLY A 870 -13.04 -22.73 -8.15
N SER A 871 -11.85 -23.25 -8.45
CA SER A 871 -11.03 -24.03 -7.50
C SER A 871 -10.57 -23.21 -6.28
N VAL A 872 -10.43 -21.89 -6.45
CA VAL A 872 -9.96 -21.01 -5.38
C VAL A 872 -11.06 -20.80 -4.35
N GLU A 873 -12.28 -20.46 -4.76
CA GLU A 873 -13.42 -20.39 -3.83
C GLU A 873 -13.73 -21.76 -3.21
N LEU A 874 -13.55 -22.86 -3.95
CA LEU A 874 -13.71 -24.21 -3.41
C LEU A 874 -12.79 -24.45 -2.21
N SER A 875 -11.54 -23.98 -2.29
CA SER A 875 -10.61 -24.08 -1.17
C SER A 875 -11.08 -23.30 0.06
N VAL A 876 -11.74 -22.15 -0.14
CA VAL A 876 -12.31 -21.34 0.96
C VAL A 876 -13.51 -22.05 1.58
N ALA A 877 -14.41 -22.58 0.75
CA ALA A 877 -15.57 -23.36 1.22
C ALA A 877 -15.13 -24.59 2.02
N CYS A 878 -14.13 -25.33 1.53
CA CYS A 878 -13.54 -26.45 2.28
C CYS A 878 -12.87 -25.99 3.58
N THR A 879 -12.17 -24.85 3.58
CA THR A 879 -11.52 -24.29 4.76
C THR A 879 -12.55 -23.93 5.84
N ASN A 880 -13.58 -23.17 5.48
CA ASN A 880 -14.62 -22.77 6.43
C ASN A 880 -15.40 -23.97 6.97
N MET A 881 -15.70 -24.96 6.11
CA MET A 881 -16.35 -26.20 6.53
C MET A 881 -15.51 -26.98 7.55
N VAL A 882 -14.20 -27.08 7.32
CA VAL A 882 -13.30 -27.74 8.28
C VAL A 882 -13.18 -26.94 9.56
N ASP A 883 -13.06 -25.61 9.49
CA ASP A 883 -12.99 -24.74 10.67
C ASP A 883 -14.28 -24.82 11.52
N LEU A 884 -15.44 -24.96 10.88
CA LEU A 884 -16.73 -25.13 11.54
C LEU A 884 -16.84 -26.45 12.32
N TYR A 885 -16.28 -27.54 11.77
CA TYR A 885 -16.47 -28.88 12.33
C TYR A 885 -15.33 -29.41 13.18
N LEU A 886 -14.09 -28.95 12.96
CA LEU A 886 -12.92 -29.41 13.72
C LEU A 886 -12.94 -28.87 15.16
N ASP A 887 -12.85 -29.77 16.12
CA ASP A 887 -13.01 -29.58 17.56
C ASP A 887 -14.43 -29.09 17.96
N SER A 888 -15.46 -29.41 17.16
CA SER A 888 -16.87 -29.05 17.41
C SER A 888 -17.70 -30.21 17.99
N GLU A 889 -18.93 -29.92 18.44
CA GLU A 889 -19.88 -30.94 18.89
C GLU A 889 -20.30 -31.94 17.80
N TYR A 890 -20.06 -31.61 16.52
CA TYR A 890 -20.41 -32.47 15.37
C TYR A 890 -19.27 -33.40 14.94
N GLU A 891 -18.07 -33.21 15.48
CA GLU A 891 -16.87 -33.92 15.07
C GLU A 891 -17.02 -35.44 15.16
N ASP A 892 -17.47 -35.96 16.30
CA ASP A 892 -17.59 -37.41 16.52
C ASP A 892 -18.54 -38.08 15.52
N ALA A 893 -19.65 -37.41 15.20
CA ALA A 893 -20.61 -37.89 14.22
C ALA A 893 -20.00 -37.92 12.81
N ILE A 894 -19.31 -36.84 12.41
CA ILE A 894 -18.63 -36.74 11.11
C ILE A 894 -17.52 -37.78 10.99
N ARG A 895 -16.73 -37.96 12.06
CA ARG A 895 -15.65 -38.95 12.13
C ARG A 895 -16.17 -40.38 12.00
N ASN A 896 -17.27 -40.71 12.69
CA ASN A 896 -17.90 -42.01 12.56
C ASN A 896 -18.36 -42.26 11.11
N LEU A 897 -19.09 -41.30 10.51
CA LEU A 897 -19.51 -41.38 9.11
C LEU A 897 -18.33 -41.51 8.14
N ALA A 898 -17.23 -40.80 8.40
CA ALA A 898 -16.04 -40.85 7.56
C ALA A 898 -15.38 -42.24 7.55
N LEU A 899 -15.37 -42.92 8.70
CA LEU A 899 -14.77 -44.25 8.90
C LEU A 899 -15.70 -45.39 8.47
N THR A 900 -17.00 -45.33 8.80
CA THR A 900 -17.95 -46.45 8.55
C THR A 900 -18.71 -46.32 7.24
N GLY A 901 -18.67 -45.16 6.58
CA GLY A 901 -19.38 -44.84 5.34
C GLY A 901 -20.71 -44.12 5.59
N ASP A 902 -21.06 -43.21 4.68
CA ASP A 902 -22.27 -42.37 4.74
C ASP A 902 -23.40 -42.98 3.91
N LYS A 903 -24.20 -43.84 4.54
CA LYS A 903 -25.32 -44.52 3.87
C LYS A 903 -26.57 -43.64 3.71
N GLU A 904 -26.73 -42.62 4.56
CA GLU A 904 -27.93 -41.79 4.63
C GLU A 904 -27.74 -40.41 3.96
N GLY A 905 -26.52 -40.09 3.50
CA GLY A 905 -26.22 -38.82 2.85
C GLY A 905 -26.03 -37.65 3.84
N ASP A 906 -25.66 -37.95 5.09
CA ASP A 906 -25.51 -36.96 6.14
C ASP A 906 -24.28 -36.06 5.91
N LEU A 907 -23.18 -36.57 5.32
CA LEU A 907 -21.99 -35.76 5.01
C LEU A 907 -22.30 -34.70 3.94
N VAL A 908 -23.19 -35.00 3.00
CA VAL A 908 -23.71 -34.03 2.02
C VAL A 908 -24.48 -32.92 2.72
N GLY A 909 -25.28 -33.29 3.74
CA GLY A 909 -25.98 -32.36 4.61
C GLY A 909 -25.04 -31.41 5.37
N TYR A 910 -23.99 -31.95 5.98
CA TYR A 910 -22.96 -31.15 6.64
C TYR A 910 -22.27 -30.18 5.69
N ALA A 911 -21.97 -30.60 4.45
CA ALA A 911 -21.38 -29.71 3.45
C ALA A 911 -22.34 -28.56 3.04
N ARG A 912 -23.65 -28.82 2.89
CA ARG A 912 -24.65 -27.77 2.61
C ARG A 912 -24.83 -26.80 3.78
N GLU A 913 -24.91 -27.32 5.02
CA GLU A 913 -25.02 -26.46 6.20
C GLU A 913 -23.77 -25.60 6.40
N ALA A 914 -22.57 -26.10 6.06
CA ALA A 914 -21.36 -25.28 6.07
C ALA A 914 -21.42 -24.13 5.07
N LEU A 915 -21.92 -24.36 3.84
CA LEU A 915 -22.15 -23.30 2.85
C LEU A 915 -23.22 -22.29 3.30
N ARG A 916 -24.17 -22.66 4.16
CA ARG A 916 -25.19 -21.75 4.70
C ARG A 916 -24.68 -20.94 5.89
N LEU A 917 -24.00 -21.60 6.82
CA LEU A 917 -23.59 -21.04 8.10
C LEU A 917 -22.27 -20.27 8.03
N ASP A 918 -21.34 -20.73 7.19
CA ASP A 918 -20.02 -20.12 7.02
C ASP A 918 -19.59 -20.10 5.52
N PRO A 919 -20.38 -19.45 4.64
CA PRO A 919 -20.08 -19.39 3.21
C PRO A 919 -18.75 -18.70 2.92
N SER A 920 -18.18 -18.97 1.74
CA SER A 920 -16.97 -18.27 1.28
C SER A 920 -17.17 -16.76 1.22
N PHE A 921 -18.31 -16.31 0.70
CA PHE A 921 -18.71 -14.90 0.58
C PHE A 921 -20.14 -14.73 1.07
N LYS A 922 -20.49 -13.55 1.62
CA LYS A 922 -21.85 -13.35 2.16
C LYS A 922 -22.93 -13.32 1.09
N GLY A 923 -22.56 -12.93 -0.12
CA GLY A 923 -23.53 -12.55 -1.12
C GLY A 923 -22.89 -12.06 -2.41
N VAL A 924 -23.73 -11.51 -3.28
CA VAL A 924 -23.32 -11.13 -4.64
C VAL A 924 -23.92 -9.80 -5.05
N TYR A 925 -23.20 -9.08 -5.90
CA TYR A 925 -23.68 -7.84 -6.49
C TYR A 925 -24.43 -8.06 -7.80
N ARG A 926 -25.48 -7.27 -7.99
CA ARG A 926 -26.29 -7.16 -9.21
C ARG A 926 -26.37 -5.71 -9.68
N ILE A 927 -26.59 -5.53 -10.97
CA ILE A 927 -26.90 -4.22 -11.56
C ILE A 927 -28.29 -4.27 -12.15
N ALA A 928 -29.12 -3.29 -11.82
CA ALA A 928 -30.46 -3.18 -12.39
C ALA A 928 -30.39 -2.67 -13.84
N SER A 929 -30.99 -3.40 -14.78
CA SER A 929 -31.07 -3.00 -16.20
C SER A 929 -32.15 -1.94 -16.48
N SER A 930 -33.07 -1.73 -15.55
CA SER A 930 -34.14 -0.72 -15.59
C SER A 930 -34.50 -0.32 -14.16
N ASP A 931 -35.23 0.80 -14.00
CA ASP A 931 -35.84 1.13 -12.71
C ASP A 931 -36.71 -0.03 -12.24
N HIS A 932 -36.62 -0.35 -10.95
CA HIS A 932 -37.31 -1.48 -10.35
C HIS A 932 -37.72 -1.15 -8.92
N ASN A 933 -38.93 -1.59 -8.56
CA ASN A 933 -39.43 -1.49 -7.20
C ASN A 933 -39.87 -2.90 -6.76
N SER A 934 -39.13 -3.49 -5.81
CA SER A 934 -39.44 -4.82 -5.25
C SER A 934 -39.57 -4.70 -3.75
N ASP A 935 -40.76 -4.99 -3.22
CA ASP A 935 -41.02 -5.15 -1.78
C ASP A 935 -40.45 -4.02 -0.89
N GLY A 936 -40.53 -2.77 -1.36
CA GLY A 936 -40.07 -1.58 -0.66
C GLY A 936 -38.66 -1.10 -1.02
N LEU A 937 -37.90 -1.85 -1.81
CA LEU A 937 -36.60 -1.43 -2.36
C LEU A 937 -36.80 -0.73 -3.71
N ASN A 938 -36.47 0.56 -3.77
CA ASN A 938 -36.46 1.33 -5.01
C ASN A 938 -35.04 1.36 -5.60
N ILE A 939 -34.86 0.74 -6.75
CA ILE A 939 -33.57 0.56 -7.41
C ILE A 939 -33.65 1.23 -8.77
N GLN A 940 -32.82 2.25 -8.98
CA GLN A 940 -32.73 2.93 -10.27
C GLN A 940 -31.97 2.08 -11.29
N LYS A 941 -32.24 2.31 -12.57
CA LYS A 941 -31.43 1.78 -13.66
C LYS A 941 -29.94 2.08 -13.42
N ASP A 942 -29.10 1.09 -13.72
CA ASP A 942 -27.65 1.08 -13.49
C ASP A 942 -27.27 1.10 -11.99
N GLY A 943 -28.25 1.06 -11.09
CA GLY A 943 -28.07 0.95 -9.65
C GLY A 943 -27.52 -0.43 -9.25
N ARG A 944 -26.57 -0.41 -8.33
CA ARG A 944 -25.96 -1.61 -7.75
C ARG A 944 -26.80 -2.14 -6.57
N VAL A 945 -26.97 -3.45 -6.49
CA VAL A 945 -27.67 -4.12 -5.38
C VAL A 945 -26.77 -5.23 -4.83
N PHE A 946 -26.52 -5.24 -3.52
CA PHE A 946 -25.90 -6.38 -2.84
C PHE A 946 -26.98 -7.32 -2.30
N LEU A 947 -26.91 -8.59 -2.68
CA LEU A 947 -27.79 -9.64 -2.19
C LEU A 947 -27.09 -10.38 -1.06
N ASP A 948 -27.47 -10.13 0.19
CA ASP A 948 -26.89 -10.79 1.37
C ASP A 948 -27.54 -12.17 1.58
N ILE A 949 -26.93 -13.17 0.96
CA ILE A 949 -27.38 -14.56 0.99
C ILE A 949 -27.12 -15.20 2.36
N TYR A 950 -26.07 -14.74 3.07
CA TYR A 950 -25.75 -15.17 4.42
C TYR A 950 -26.85 -14.78 5.42
N ALA A 951 -27.38 -13.55 5.31
CA ALA A 951 -28.52 -13.09 6.09
C ALA A 951 -29.80 -13.85 5.70
N ALA A 952 -30.08 -14.00 4.40
CA ALA A 952 -31.24 -14.75 3.92
C ALA A 952 -31.23 -16.22 4.41
N GLY A 953 -30.05 -16.85 4.46
CA GLY A 953 -29.84 -18.21 4.97
C GLY A 953 -30.05 -18.39 6.48
N ARG A 954 -30.32 -17.29 7.20
CA ARG A 954 -30.65 -17.26 8.64
C ARG A 954 -32.10 -16.87 8.93
N ASN A 955 -32.94 -16.75 7.90
CA ASN A 955 -34.35 -16.51 8.10
C ASN A 955 -34.99 -17.68 8.87
N ASP A 956 -35.48 -17.42 10.08
CA ASP A 956 -35.99 -18.44 11.01
C ASP A 956 -37.31 -19.10 10.55
N GLN A 957 -38.07 -18.42 9.69
CA GLN A 957 -39.30 -18.96 9.09
C GLN A 957 -39.00 -20.01 8.02
N VAL A 958 -37.86 -19.88 7.34
CA VAL A 958 -37.42 -20.83 6.30
C VAL A 958 -36.49 -21.90 6.89
N PHE A 959 -35.61 -21.50 7.80
CA PHE A 959 -34.62 -22.36 8.46
C PHE A 959 -34.88 -22.40 9.98
N PRO A 960 -35.75 -23.30 10.48
CA PRO A 960 -35.96 -23.44 11.92
C PRO A 960 -34.64 -23.73 12.65
N GLN A 961 -34.36 -23.04 13.76
CA GLN A 961 -33.04 -23.06 14.41
C GLN A 961 -31.92 -22.69 13.40
N PRO A 962 -31.92 -21.43 12.90
CA PRO A 962 -31.08 -21.04 11.77
C PRO A 962 -29.58 -21.12 12.08
N ASP A 963 -29.14 -20.95 13.32
CA ASP A 963 -27.71 -21.00 13.67
C ASP A 963 -27.20 -22.41 14.02
N THR A 964 -28.07 -23.42 14.05
CA THR A 964 -27.71 -24.81 14.37
C THR A 964 -27.50 -25.62 13.08
N VAL A 965 -26.45 -26.44 13.07
CA VAL A 965 -26.18 -27.38 11.98
C VAL A 965 -27.22 -28.50 11.99
N ASN A 966 -27.89 -28.71 10.87
CA ASN A 966 -28.78 -29.86 10.67
C ASN A 966 -28.49 -30.57 9.35
N ALA A 967 -27.76 -31.68 9.42
CA ALA A 967 -27.39 -32.50 8.27
C ALA A 967 -28.59 -33.08 7.49
N ARG A 968 -29.82 -33.04 8.03
CA ARG A 968 -31.03 -33.57 7.37
C ARG A 968 -32.05 -32.51 6.99
N ARG A 969 -31.69 -31.22 7.11
CA ARG A 969 -32.60 -30.08 6.95
C ARG A 969 -33.35 -30.08 5.63
N ASP A 970 -32.62 -30.09 4.51
CA ASP A 970 -33.17 -30.27 3.17
C ASP A 970 -32.14 -31.01 2.32
N GLN A 971 -32.37 -32.31 2.16
CA GLN A 971 -31.53 -33.18 1.32
C GLN A 971 -31.74 -32.91 -0.18
N SER A 972 -32.79 -32.19 -0.58
CA SER A 972 -33.03 -31.83 -1.98
C SER A 972 -32.22 -30.61 -2.45
N GLY A 973 -31.72 -29.78 -1.51
CA GLY A 973 -30.98 -28.55 -1.81
C GLY A 973 -31.87 -27.36 -2.26
N LYS A 974 -33.17 -27.56 -2.45
CA LYS A 974 -34.08 -26.57 -3.05
C LYS A 974 -34.38 -25.38 -2.13
N THR A 975 -34.25 -25.53 -0.83
CA THR A 975 -34.47 -24.43 0.13
C THR A 975 -33.26 -23.51 0.27
N TYR A 976 -32.08 -23.90 -0.21
CA TYR A 976 -30.89 -23.08 -0.10
C TYR A 976 -30.85 -22.06 -1.25
N ILE A 977 -30.54 -20.81 -0.92
CA ILE A 977 -30.24 -19.80 -1.94
C ILE A 977 -28.78 -19.96 -2.33
N ILE A 978 -28.56 -20.30 -3.60
CA ILE A 978 -27.22 -20.53 -4.15
C ILE A 978 -26.65 -19.19 -4.61
N SER A 979 -25.55 -18.78 -3.98
CA SER A 979 -24.78 -17.60 -4.41
C SER A 979 -24.16 -17.80 -5.78
N ASP A 980 -23.94 -16.72 -6.52
CA ASP A 980 -22.93 -16.75 -7.58
C ASP A 980 -21.55 -16.93 -6.98
N GLY A 981 -20.70 -17.63 -7.71
CA GLY A 981 -19.33 -17.93 -7.35
C GLY A 981 -18.98 -19.30 -7.89
N ILE A 982 -18.63 -20.22 -7.02
CA ILE A 982 -18.27 -21.58 -7.35
C ILE A 982 -19.41 -22.31 -8.05
N SER A 983 -20.65 -21.97 -7.71
CA SER A 983 -21.84 -22.48 -8.39
C SER A 983 -21.89 -22.07 -9.87
N ARG A 984 -21.30 -20.93 -10.28
CA ARG A 984 -21.13 -20.51 -11.70
C ARG A 984 -20.05 -21.34 -12.41
N CYS A 985 -19.11 -21.91 -11.66
CA CYS A 985 -17.97 -22.66 -12.21
C CYS A 985 -18.24 -24.17 -12.24
N LEU A 986 -18.63 -24.74 -11.10
CA LEU A 986 -18.76 -26.18 -10.87
C LEU A 986 -20.20 -26.64 -10.62
N GLY A 987 -21.14 -25.72 -10.36
CA GLY A 987 -22.51 -26.08 -9.95
C GLY A 987 -22.57 -26.65 -8.51
N GLU A 988 -23.73 -26.55 -7.86
CA GLU A 988 -23.90 -26.95 -6.46
C GLU A 988 -23.57 -28.43 -6.24
N ASP A 989 -24.14 -29.32 -7.05
CA ASP A 989 -24.03 -30.77 -6.85
C ASP A 989 -22.56 -31.26 -6.84
N ILE A 990 -21.74 -30.73 -7.76
CA ILE A 990 -20.32 -31.09 -7.83
C ILE A 990 -19.57 -30.47 -6.66
N THR A 991 -19.83 -29.20 -6.33
CA THR A 991 -19.21 -28.52 -5.18
C THR A 991 -19.46 -29.29 -3.88
N VAL A 992 -20.72 -29.61 -3.57
CA VAL A 992 -21.08 -30.31 -2.33
C VAL A 992 -20.48 -31.72 -2.30
N LYS A 993 -20.47 -32.45 -3.42
CA LYS A 993 -19.81 -33.76 -3.53
C LYS A 993 -18.31 -33.68 -3.24
N ILE A 994 -17.63 -32.68 -3.79
CA ILE A 994 -16.19 -32.48 -3.55
C ILE A 994 -15.94 -32.17 -2.08
N MET A 995 -16.66 -31.19 -1.52
CA MET A 995 -16.55 -30.82 -0.10
C MET A 995 -16.75 -32.04 0.81
N THR A 996 -17.78 -32.84 0.55
CA THR A 996 -18.08 -34.10 1.28
C THR A 996 -16.87 -35.05 1.32
N HIS A 997 -16.16 -35.22 0.21
CA HIS A 997 -15.04 -36.16 0.13
C HIS A 997 -13.74 -35.59 0.70
N VAL A 998 -13.56 -34.27 0.65
CA VAL A 998 -12.47 -33.59 1.38
C VAL A 998 -12.69 -33.70 2.90
N LEU A 999 -13.92 -33.44 3.37
CA LEU A 999 -14.30 -33.59 4.78
C LEU A 999 -14.02 -35.02 5.26
N ARG A 1000 -14.50 -36.01 4.51
CA ARG A 1000 -14.25 -37.43 4.78
C ARG A 1000 -12.75 -37.76 4.80
N GLY A 1001 -11.97 -37.23 3.87
CA GLY A 1001 -10.52 -37.47 3.79
C GLY A 1001 -9.77 -36.99 5.03
N ILE A 1002 -10.19 -35.86 5.61
CA ILE A 1002 -9.61 -35.27 6.83
C ILE A 1002 -10.01 -36.09 8.06
N PHE A 1003 -11.31 -36.29 8.30
CA PHE A 1003 -11.80 -36.96 9.51
C PHE A 1003 -11.53 -38.47 9.54
N ALA A 1004 -11.17 -39.08 8.40
CA ALA A 1004 -10.65 -40.44 8.35
C ALA A 1004 -9.22 -40.58 8.92
N ILE A 1005 -8.52 -39.46 9.17
CA ILE A 1005 -7.22 -39.48 9.86
C ILE A 1005 -7.44 -39.59 11.35
N LYS A 1006 -6.83 -40.62 11.94
CA LYS A 1006 -6.91 -40.92 13.36
C LYS A 1006 -6.32 -39.79 14.20
N ASP A 1007 -7.04 -39.40 15.26
CA ASP A 1007 -6.63 -38.40 16.25
C ASP A 1007 -6.25 -37.03 15.66
N ILE A 1008 -6.81 -36.65 14.51
CA ILE A 1008 -6.60 -35.31 13.94
C ILE A 1008 -7.32 -34.27 14.79
N GLN A 1009 -6.60 -33.23 15.23
CA GLN A 1009 -7.08 -32.12 16.06
C GLN A 1009 -6.30 -30.84 15.76
N ARG A 1010 -6.77 -29.67 16.24
CA ARG A 1010 -6.04 -28.40 16.06
C ARG A 1010 -4.66 -28.43 16.72
N ALA A 1011 -3.69 -27.76 16.10
CA ALA A 1011 -2.38 -27.54 16.71
C ALA A 1011 -2.48 -26.57 17.90
N PRO A 1012 -1.55 -26.61 18.88
CA PRO A 1012 -1.60 -25.71 20.03
C PRO A 1012 -1.47 -24.21 19.66
N GLY A 1013 -2.13 -23.36 20.44
CA GLY A 1013 -2.01 -21.90 20.35
C GLY A 1013 -2.48 -21.31 19.02
N ASN A 1014 -1.86 -20.20 18.59
CA ASN A 1014 -2.25 -19.48 17.38
C ASN A 1014 -2.11 -20.31 16.09
N SER A 1015 -1.30 -21.37 16.10
CA SER A 1015 -1.12 -22.26 14.95
C SER A 1015 -2.39 -23.04 14.61
N GLY A 1016 -3.21 -23.40 15.60
CA GLY A 1016 -4.48 -24.11 15.42
C GLY A 1016 -5.70 -23.21 15.23
N VAL A 1017 -5.51 -21.90 15.17
CA VAL A 1017 -6.59 -20.92 14.97
C VAL A 1017 -6.58 -20.44 13.53
N LEU A 1018 -7.73 -20.51 12.85
CA LEU A 1018 -7.91 -19.86 11.56
C LEU A 1018 -8.01 -18.35 11.79
N ASN A 1019 -6.91 -17.63 11.60
CA ASN A 1019 -6.86 -16.19 11.82
C ASN A 1019 -7.62 -15.45 10.71
N ARG A 1020 -8.86 -15.05 11.03
CA ARG A 1020 -9.80 -14.33 10.16
C ARG A 1020 -10.52 -13.22 10.93
N PHE A 1021 -11.01 -12.21 10.21
CA PHE A 1021 -11.72 -11.07 10.81
C PHE A 1021 -12.89 -10.61 9.94
N LYS A 1022 -13.84 -9.88 10.54
CA LYS A 1022 -14.93 -9.21 9.80
C LYS A 1022 -14.39 -7.87 9.30
N ASP A 1023 -14.38 -7.69 7.99
CA ASP A 1023 -13.96 -6.42 7.38
C ASP A 1023 -15.18 -5.55 7.08
N HIS A 1024 -15.39 -4.52 7.89
CA HIS A 1024 -16.53 -3.60 7.72
C HIS A 1024 -16.51 -2.82 6.39
N ASP A 1025 -15.34 -2.65 5.76
CA ASP A 1025 -15.20 -1.91 4.49
C ASP A 1025 -15.34 -2.83 3.27
N ARG A 1026 -15.41 -4.14 3.51
CA ARG A 1026 -15.61 -5.20 2.50
C ARG A 1026 -16.76 -6.11 2.92
N PRO A 1027 -17.99 -5.56 3.08
CA PRO A 1027 -19.12 -6.28 3.67
C PRO A 1027 -19.56 -7.50 2.87
N GLU A 1028 -19.19 -7.59 1.58
CA GLU A 1028 -19.44 -8.74 0.72
C GLU A 1028 -18.63 -9.98 1.11
N LEU A 1029 -17.47 -9.78 1.76
CA LEU A 1029 -16.69 -10.86 2.32
C LEU A 1029 -17.38 -11.38 3.59
N ASN A 1030 -17.47 -12.71 3.75
CA ASN A 1030 -17.90 -13.26 5.03
C ASN A 1030 -16.80 -13.04 6.08
N TYR A 1031 -15.57 -13.40 5.74
CA TYR A 1031 -14.38 -13.09 6.51
C TYR A 1031 -13.24 -12.67 5.58
N ALA A 1032 -12.36 -11.83 6.09
CA ALA A 1032 -11.11 -11.46 5.45
C ALA A 1032 -9.91 -12.04 6.21
N TYR A 1033 -8.77 -12.08 5.51
CA TYR A 1033 -7.51 -12.65 5.98
C TYR A 1033 -6.37 -11.70 5.65
N LEU A 1034 -5.19 -11.99 6.21
CA LEU A 1034 -3.95 -11.32 5.83
C LEU A 1034 -3.05 -12.27 5.03
N ASP A 1035 -2.57 -11.80 3.88
CA ASP A 1035 -1.63 -12.55 3.05
C ASP A 1035 -0.20 -12.56 3.65
N GLU A 1036 0.76 -13.09 2.89
CA GLU A 1036 2.16 -13.12 3.30
C GLU A 1036 2.76 -11.71 3.46
N ASN A 1037 2.30 -10.75 2.64
CA ASN A 1037 2.68 -9.35 2.66
C ASN A 1037 1.83 -8.50 3.63
N LYS A 1038 0.93 -9.14 4.38
CA LYS A 1038 0.03 -8.53 5.37
C LYS A 1038 -1.01 -7.58 4.77
N PHE A 1039 -1.32 -7.73 3.48
CA PHE A 1039 -2.48 -7.09 2.88
C PHE A 1039 -3.74 -7.90 3.14
N VAL A 1040 -4.87 -7.18 3.19
CA VAL A 1040 -6.20 -7.79 3.30
C VAL A 1040 -6.49 -8.60 2.04
N THR A 1041 -6.92 -9.84 2.21
CA THR A 1041 -7.22 -10.79 1.14
C THR A 1041 -8.43 -11.64 1.48
N PRO A 1042 -9.24 -12.06 0.49
CA PRO A 1042 -10.31 -13.03 0.73
C PRO A 1042 -9.79 -14.47 0.94
N TRP A 1043 -8.49 -14.71 0.73
CA TRP A 1043 -7.92 -16.05 0.71
C TRP A 1043 -7.36 -16.48 2.08
N PRO A 1044 -7.82 -17.60 2.66
CA PRO A 1044 -7.34 -18.06 3.96
C PRO A 1044 -5.86 -18.40 3.89
N ASN A 1045 -5.10 -18.21 4.97
CA ASN A 1045 -3.65 -18.38 4.95
C ASN A 1045 -3.21 -19.68 5.63
N SER A 1046 -3.59 -19.87 6.90
CA SER A 1046 -3.02 -20.92 7.75
C SER A 1046 -4.02 -21.43 8.78
N LEU A 1047 -4.04 -22.76 8.94
CA LEU A 1047 -4.64 -23.48 10.06
C LEU A 1047 -3.88 -24.79 10.18
N SER A 1048 -3.16 -24.99 11.29
CA SER A 1048 -2.35 -26.18 11.51
C SER A 1048 -3.08 -27.20 12.37
N VAL A 1049 -2.88 -28.47 12.05
CA VAL A 1049 -3.43 -29.62 12.78
C VAL A 1049 -2.33 -30.58 13.16
N VAL A 1050 -2.57 -31.36 14.21
CA VAL A 1050 -1.70 -32.45 14.63
C VAL A 1050 -2.48 -33.76 14.62
N TYR A 1051 -1.79 -34.87 14.35
CA TYR A 1051 -2.37 -36.21 14.40
C TYR A 1051 -1.32 -37.26 14.76
N THR A 1052 -1.78 -38.42 15.24
CA THR A 1052 -0.90 -39.55 15.57
C THR A 1052 -0.59 -40.34 14.30
N ASP A 1053 0.70 -40.52 14.00
CA ASP A 1053 1.11 -41.44 12.94
C ASP A 1053 1.39 -42.82 13.53
N ASP A 1054 0.62 -43.81 13.08
CA ASP A 1054 0.79 -45.22 13.46
C ASP A 1054 1.84 -45.94 12.58
N SER A 1055 2.49 -45.21 11.64
CA SER A 1055 3.48 -45.76 10.71
C SER A 1055 4.82 -46.18 11.32
#